data_AF-A0A6D2W4L2-F1
#
_entry.id   AF-A0A6D2W4L2-F1
#
_cell.length_a   1.000
_cell.length_b   1.000
_cell.length_c   1.000
_cell.angle_alpha   90.00
_cell.angle_beta   90.00
_cell.angle_gamma   90.00
#
_symmetry.space_group_name_H-M   'P 1'
#
loop_
_entity.id
_entity.type
_entity.pdbx_description
1 polymer ?
#
loop_
_entity_poly.entity_id
_entity_poly.type
_entity_poly.pdbx_seq_one_letter_code
_entity_poly.pdbx_strand_id
1 'polypeptide(L)'
;MSLLGDPLQALPPSAAPTGPLLAPPAGATLNRLREPLLRRLSERLDQAPEGRGWRRLAELAGSRGRLRLSCLDLEQCSLKVLEPEGSPSLCLLKLMGEKGCTVTELSDFLQAMEHTEVLQLLSPPGIKITINPESKAVLAGQFVKLCCRATGHPFVQYQWFKMNKEIPNGNTSELIFNAVHVKDAGFYVCRVNNNFTFEFSQWSQLDVCDVPESFQRSVDGVSESKLQICVEPTSQKLMPGSTLVLQCVAVGSPIPHYQWFKNELPLTHETKKLYMVPYVDLEHQGTYWCHVYNDRDSQDSKKVEIIIDELNNLGHPDNKEQTTDQPLAKDKVALLIGNMNYREHPKLKAPLVDVYELTNLLRQLDFKVVSLLDLTEYEMRNAVDEFLLLLDKGVYGLLYYAGHGYENFGNSFMVPVDAPNPYRSENCLCVQNILKLMQEKETGLNVFLLDMCRKRNDYDDTIPILDALKVTANIVFGYATCQGAEAFEIQHSGLANGIFMKFLKDRLLEDKKITVLLDEVAEDMGKCHLTKGKQALEIRSSLSEKRALTDPIQGTEYSAESLVRNLQWAKAHELPESMCLKFDCGVQIQLGFAAEFSNVMIIYTSIVYKPPEIIMCDAYVTDFPLDLDIDPKDANKGTPEETGSYLVSKDLPKHCLYTRLSSLQKLKEHLVFTVCLSYQYSGLEDTVEDKQEVNVGKPLIAKLDMHRGLGRKTCFQTCLMSNGPYQSSAATSGGAGHYHSLQDPFHGVYHSHPGNPSNVTPADSCHCSRTPDAFISSFAHHSSCHFSRSNVPVETTDEIPFSFSDRLRISEK
;
A
#
# COMPACT_ATOMS: atom_id res chain seq x y z
N MET A 1 15.39 -91.01 5.72
CA MET A 1 15.01 -90.99 4.29
C MET A 1 15.73 -89.80 3.67
N SER A 2 16.97 -89.98 3.21
CA SER A 2 17.36 -90.38 1.83
C SER A 2 17.23 -89.22 0.83
N LEU A 3 18.20 -88.86 -0.04
CA LEU A 3 19.55 -89.33 -0.40
C LEU A 3 20.06 -88.36 -1.50
N LEU A 4 21.38 -88.13 -1.61
CA LEU A 4 22.18 -87.78 -2.83
C LEU A 4 21.95 -86.38 -3.50
N GLY A 5 22.94 -85.62 -4.00
CA GLY A 5 24.38 -85.76 -4.20
C GLY A 5 24.97 -84.51 -4.91
N ASP A 6 26.28 -84.30 -4.76
CA ASP A 6 27.22 -83.27 -5.30
C ASP A 6 27.19 -83.05 -6.85
N PRO A 7 27.87 -82.05 -7.49
CA PRO A 7 29.15 -81.41 -7.08
C PRO A 7 29.39 -79.91 -7.41
N LEU A 8 30.54 -79.43 -6.89
CA LEU A 8 31.29 -78.20 -7.20
C LEU A 8 31.32 -77.81 -8.70
N GLN A 9 31.05 -76.52 -8.98
CA GLN A 9 31.54 -75.83 -10.18
C GLN A 9 32.18 -74.49 -9.81
N ALA A 10 33.34 -74.26 -10.41
CA ALA A 10 34.30 -73.21 -10.12
C ALA A 10 33.79 -71.78 -10.38
N LEU A 11 34.30 -70.84 -9.58
CA LEU A 11 34.20 -69.40 -9.80
C LEU A 11 34.72 -69.01 -11.20
N PRO A 12 33.94 -68.29 -12.02
CA PRO A 12 34.51 -67.40 -13.03
C PRO A 12 35.07 -66.14 -12.33
N PRO A 13 36.11 -65.50 -12.89
CA PRO A 13 36.80 -64.38 -12.25
C PRO A 13 35.84 -63.21 -12.03
N SER A 14 36.04 -62.48 -10.93
CA SER A 14 35.31 -61.25 -10.67
C SER A 14 35.47 -60.32 -11.86
N ALA A 15 34.36 -60.08 -12.58
CA ALA A 15 34.23 -58.86 -13.35
C ALA A 15 34.29 -57.73 -12.31
N ALA A 16 35.42 -57.02 -12.31
CA ALA A 16 35.58 -55.81 -11.53
C ALA A 16 34.33 -54.94 -11.74
N PRO A 17 33.71 -54.40 -10.68
CA PRO A 17 32.64 -53.45 -10.87
C PRO A 17 33.22 -52.31 -11.71
N THR A 18 32.63 -52.09 -12.89
CA THR A 18 32.81 -50.89 -13.71
C THR A 18 32.28 -49.72 -12.90
N GLY A 19 33.12 -49.25 -11.96
CA GLY A 19 32.86 -48.07 -11.17
C GLY A 19 32.78 -46.84 -12.08
N PRO A 20 32.04 -45.80 -11.67
CA PRO A 20 31.93 -44.57 -12.45
C PRO A 20 33.30 -44.00 -12.81
N LEU A 21 33.40 -43.45 -14.02
CA LEU A 21 34.59 -42.80 -14.56
C LEU A 21 34.93 -41.57 -13.72
N LEU A 22 35.91 -41.70 -12.81
CA LEU A 22 36.53 -40.57 -12.12
C LEU A 22 37.12 -39.59 -13.16
N ALA A 23 36.66 -38.34 -13.12
CA ALA A 23 37.27 -37.25 -13.89
C ALA A 23 38.64 -36.86 -13.30
N PRO A 24 39.58 -36.42 -14.13
CA PRO A 24 40.92 -36.04 -13.70
C PRO A 24 40.93 -34.66 -13.03
N PRO A 25 41.85 -34.39 -12.10
CA PRO A 25 41.99 -33.06 -11.49
C PRO A 25 42.33 -32.01 -12.56
N ALA A 26 41.83 -30.77 -12.39
CA ALA A 26 41.95 -29.66 -13.35
C ALA A 26 43.39 -29.22 -13.73
N GLY A 27 44.41 -29.80 -13.09
CA GLY A 27 45.83 -29.62 -13.44
C GLY A 27 46.52 -30.89 -13.96
N ALA A 28 45.77 -31.96 -14.23
CA ALA A 28 46.34 -33.20 -14.76
C ALA A 28 46.86 -32.99 -16.18
N THR A 29 48.05 -33.52 -16.45
CA THR A 29 48.55 -33.68 -17.81
C THR A 29 47.69 -34.66 -18.58
N LEU A 30 47.50 -34.45 -19.89
CA LEU A 30 46.65 -35.28 -20.76
C LEU A 30 47.01 -36.77 -20.70
N ASN A 31 48.29 -37.10 -20.49
CA ASN A 31 48.76 -38.48 -20.33
C ASN A 31 48.21 -39.20 -19.08
N ARG A 32 47.55 -38.47 -18.16
CA ARG A 32 46.88 -39.03 -16.99
C ARG A 32 45.38 -39.30 -17.21
N LEU A 33 44.84 -38.96 -18.39
CA LEU A 33 43.48 -39.34 -18.78
C LEU A 33 43.38 -40.86 -18.97
N ARG A 34 42.24 -41.45 -18.61
CA ARG A 34 41.99 -42.89 -18.84
C ARG A 34 41.84 -43.15 -20.35
N GLU A 35 42.40 -44.27 -20.83
CA GLU A 35 42.38 -44.66 -22.25
C GLU A 35 40.96 -44.62 -22.90
N PRO A 36 39.87 -45.06 -22.24
CA PRO A 36 38.52 -44.99 -22.83
C PRO A 36 38.05 -43.56 -23.10
N LEU A 37 38.44 -42.59 -22.25
CA LEU A 37 38.10 -41.19 -22.45
C LEU A 37 38.94 -40.60 -23.59
N LEU A 38 40.25 -40.91 -23.64
CA LEU A 38 41.13 -40.50 -24.74
C LEU A 38 40.64 -41.00 -26.10
N ARG A 39 40.18 -42.26 -26.18
CA ARG A 39 39.59 -42.81 -27.42
C ARG A 39 38.32 -42.08 -27.83
N ARG A 40 37.44 -41.78 -26.89
CA ARG A 40 36.19 -41.07 -27.19
C ARG A 40 36.44 -39.63 -27.63
N LEU A 41 37.44 -38.95 -27.05
CA LEU A 41 37.90 -37.64 -27.50
C LEU A 41 38.50 -37.71 -28.91
N SER A 42 39.34 -38.71 -29.16
CA SER A 42 40.01 -38.85 -30.46
C SER A 42 39.05 -39.21 -31.59
N GLU A 43 38.09 -40.10 -31.36
CA GLU A 43 37.05 -40.45 -32.34
C GLU A 43 36.26 -39.22 -32.80
N ARG A 44 35.90 -38.35 -31.85
CA ARG A 44 35.14 -37.13 -32.16
C ARG A 44 35.98 -36.10 -32.92
N LEU A 45 37.25 -35.94 -32.57
CA LEU A 45 38.18 -35.04 -33.26
C LEU A 45 38.56 -35.53 -34.67
N ASP A 46 38.58 -36.85 -34.91
CA ASP A 46 38.82 -37.42 -36.23
C ASP A 46 37.59 -37.30 -37.15
N GLN A 47 36.38 -37.32 -36.58
CA GLN A 47 35.12 -37.20 -37.32
C GLN A 47 34.63 -35.75 -37.47
N ALA A 48 35.35 -34.78 -36.92
CA ALA A 48 34.92 -33.39 -36.88
C ALA A 48 35.01 -32.72 -38.27
N PRO A 49 34.09 -31.78 -38.58
CA PRO A 49 34.12 -31.02 -39.82
C PRO A 49 35.37 -30.11 -39.91
N GLU A 50 35.64 -29.57 -41.11
CA GLU A 50 36.77 -28.66 -41.33
C GLU A 50 36.75 -27.48 -40.34
N GLY A 51 37.93 -27.17 -39.78
CA GLY A 51 38.05 -26.16 -38.72
C GLY A 51 37.71 -26.66 -37.30
N ARG A 52 37.25 -27.90 -37.14
CA ARG A 52 37.01 -28.52 -35.82
C ARG A 52 37.74 -29.86 -35.60
N GLY A 53 38.60 -30.27 -36.53
CA GLY A 53 39.40 -31.50 -36.40
C GLY A 53 40.75 -31.34 -35.69
N TRP A 54 41.47 -32.45 -35.55
CA TRP A 54 42.79 -32.51 -34.91
C TRP A 54 43.86 -31.60 -35.52
N ARG A 55 43.79 -31.34 -36.84
CA ARG A 55 44.72 -30.39 -37.49
C ARG A 55 44.55 -28.98 -36.95
N ARG A 56 43.29 -28.54 -36.77
CA ARG A 56 43.01 -27.23 -36.17
C ARG A 56 43.44 -27.18 -34.71
N LEU A 57 43.21 -28.27 -33.97
CA LEU A 57 43.69 -28.40 -32.60
C LEU A 57 45.22 -28.28 -32.52
N ALA A 58 45.96 -28.93 -33.43
CA ALA A 58 47.42 -28.84 -33.50
C ALA A 58 47.93 -27.43 -33.84
N GLU A 59 47.27 -26.73 -34.76
CA GLU A 59 47.57 -25.31 -35.08
C GLU A 59 47.39 -24.41 -33.86
N LEU A 60 46.24 -24.53 -33.17
CA LEU A 60 45.93 -23.74 -31.99
C LEU A 60 46.88 -24.05 -30.84
N ALA A 61 47.17 -25.33 -30.59
CA ALA A 61 48.15 -25.74 -29.59
C ALA A 61 49.54 -25.18 -29.91
N GLY A 62 49.95 -25.19 -31.18
CA GLY A 62 51.24 -24.68 -31.62
C GLY A 62 51.46 -23.17 -31.44
N SER A 63 50.39 -22.39 -31.29
CA SER A 63 50.47 -20.97 -30.93
C SER A 63 51.04 -20.76 -29.52
N ARG A 64 50.83 -21.71 -28.60
CA ARG A 64 51.51 -21.75 -27.30
C ARG A 64 52.84 -22.46 -27.50
N GLY A 65 53.92 -21.71 -27.73
CA GLY A 65 55.22 -22.22 -28.18
C GLY A 65 55.79 -23.48 -27.51
N ARG A 66 55.37 -23.81 -26.28
CA ARG A 66 55.66 -25.07 -25.58
C ARG A 66 55.07 -26.33 -26.24
N LEU A 67 53.88 -26.21 -26.83
CA LEU A 67 53.11 -27.29 -27.43
C LEU A 67 53.28 -27.33 -28.97
N ARG A 68 54.23 -26.55 -29.51
CA ARG A 68 54.53 -26.52 -30.94
C ARG A 68 55.14 -27.84 -31.38
N LEU A 69 54.46 -28.49 -32.33
CA LEU A 69 54.89 -29.74 -32.96
C LEU A 69 55.62 -29.44 -34.27
N SER A 70 56.59 -30.28 -34.62
CA SER A 70 57.30 -30.17 -35.90
C SER A 70 56.45 -30.72 -37.06
N CYS A 71 56.81 -30.37 -38.30
CA CYS A 71 56.14 -30.96 -39.47
C CYS A 71 56.24 -32.50 -39.47
N LEU A 72 57.37 -33.04 -39.01
CA LEU A 72 57.59 -34.48 -38.90
C LEU A 72 56.63 -35.14 -37.89
N ASP A 73 56.39 -34.49 -36.75
CA ASP A 73 55.44 -34.99 -35.73
C ASP A 73 54.00 -35.04 -36.28
N LEU A 74 53.59 -34.00 -37.01
CA LEU A 74 52.25 -33.92 -37.61
C LEU A 74 52.08 -34.92 -38.75
N GLU A 75 53.12 -35.15 -39.56
CA GLU A 75 53.14 -36.20 -40.58
C GLU A 75 52.99 -37.58 -39.93
N GLN A 76 53.72 -37.86 -38.85
CA GLN A 76 53.59 -39.11 -38.09
C GLN A 76 52.18 -39.31 -37.52
N CYS A 77 51.55 -38.27 -36.97
CA CYS A 77 50.15 -38.34 -36.57
C CYS A 77 49.23 -38.66 -37.75
N SER A 78 49.44 -38.00 -38.91
CA SER A 78 48.60 -38.22 -40.09
C SER A 78 48.68 -39.65 -40.62
N LEU A 79 49.85 -40.29 -40.55
CA LEU A 79 50.07 -41.67 -41.01
C LEU A 79 49.34 -42.71 -40.15
N LYS A 80 48.90 -42.35 -38.94
CA LYS A 80 48.12 -43.26 -38.09
C LYS A 80 46.78 -43.67 -38.69
N VAL A 81 46.26 -42.93 -39.66
CA VAL A 81 45.06 -43.35 -40.42
C VAL A 81 45.27 -44.67 -41.21
N LEU A 82 46.51 -45.06 -41.47
CA LEU A 82 46.86 -46.28 -42.21
C LEU A 82 46.86 -47.54 -41.34
N GLU A 83 46.75 -47.40 -40.01
CA GLU A 83 46.66 -48.51 -39.07
C GLU A 83 45.18 -48.86 -38.82
N PRO A 84 44.77 -50.15 -38.76
CA PRO A 84 43.36 -50.55 -38.58
C PRO A 84 42.65 -49.95 -37.36
N GLU A 85 43.41 -49.63 -36.30
CA GLU A 85 42.93 -49.03 -35.04
C GLU A 85 43.62 -47.68 -34.76
N GLY A 86 44.27 -47.10 -35.77
CA GLY A 86 45.05 -45.88 -35.63
C GLY A 86 44.18 -44.63 -35.74
N SER A 87 44.46 -43.66 -34.87
CA SER A 87 43.77 -42.37 -34.83
C SER A 87 44.80 -41.23 -34.85
N PRO A 88 44.77 -40.36 -35.88
CA PRO A 88 45.59 -39.15 -35.91
C PRO A 88 45.35 -38.26 -34.71
N SER A 89 44.10 -38.09 -34.27
CA SER A 89 43.74 -37.35 -33.06
C SER A 89 44.33 -37.97 -31.79
N LEU A 90 44.30 -39.30 -31.64
CA LEU A 90 44.84 -39.98 -30.46
C LEU A 90 46.37 -39.83 -30.40
N CYS A 91 47.04 -39.94 -31.54
CA CYS A 91 48.48 -39.70 -31.65
C CYS A 91 48.83 -38.26 -31.25
N LEU A 92 48.06 -37.29 -31.74
CA LEU A 92 48.24 -35.88 -31.41
C LEU A 92 48.04 -35.63 -29.91
N LEU A 93 46.96 -36.14 -29.31
CA LEU A 93 46.66 -35.95 -27.88
C LEU A 93 47.76 -36.55 -26.98
N LYS A 94 48.34 -37.69 -27.36
CA LYS A 94 49.48 -38.31 -26.66
C LYS A 94 50.74 -37.45 -26.76
N LEU A 95 51.10 -36.95 -27.95
CA LEU A 95 52.23 -36.04 -28.13
C LEU A 95 52.05 -34.72 -27.36
N MET A 96 50.85 -34.14 -27.40
CA MET A 96 50.52 -32.95 -26.62
C MET A 96 50.67 -33.21 -25.11
N GLY A 97 50.22 -34.38 -24.63
CA GLY A 97 50.39 -34.80 -23.24
C GLY A 97 51.86 -35.01 -22.84
N GLU A 98 52.71 -35.56 -23.72
CA GLU A 98 54.16 -35.70 -23.52
C GLU A 98 54.86 -34.34 -23.44
N LYS A 99 54.40 -33.36 -24.22
CA LYS A 99 54.82 -31.96 -24.11
C LYS A 99 54.24 -31.25 -22.89
N GLY A 100 53.46 -31.96 -22.06
CA GLY A 100 52.90 -31.52 -20.79
C GLY A 100 51.59 -30.75 -20.91
N CYS A 101 50.83 -30.89 -21.99
CA CYS A 101 49.52 -30.26 -22.12
C CYS A 101 48.60 -30.73 -20.98
N THR A 102 47.90 -29.82 -20.31
CA THR A 102 46.93 -30.13 -19.27
C THR A 102 45.53 -30.29 -19.85
N VAL A 103 44.63 -30.92 -19.07
CA VAL A 103 43.21 -31.00 -19.43
C VAL A 103 42.58 -29.61 -19.58
N THR A 104 43.00 -28.63 -18.78
CA THR A 104 42.55 -27.24 -18.87
C THR A 104 42.99 -26.56 -20.16
N GLU A 105 44.25 -26.73 -20.56
CA GLU A 105 44.73 -26.18 -21.84
C GLU A 105 44.02 -26.84 -23.03
N LEU A 106 43.76 -28.15 -22.96
CA LEU A 106 42.96 -28.83 -23.98
C LEU A 106 41.53 -28.25 -24.05
N SER A 107 40.88 -28.03 -22.90
CA SER A 107 39.57 -27.40 -22.84
C SER A 107 39.57 -25.99 -23.46
N ASP A 108 40.59 -25.17 -23.21
CA ASP A 108 40.74 -23.84 -23.82
C ASP A 108 40.80 -23.94 -25.36
N PHE A 109 41.57 -24.89 -25.89
CA PHE A 109 41.70 -25.08 -27.33
C PHE A 109 40.39 -25.58 -27.95
N LEU A 110 39.71 -26.53 -27.29
CA LEU A 110 38.41 -27.05 -27.71
C LEU A 110 37.32 -25.98 -27.69
N GLN A 111 37.37 -25.04 -26.73
CA GLN A 111 36.50 -23.87 -26.69
C GLN A 111 36.80 -22.90 -27.84
N ALA A 112 38.08 -22.63 -28.12
CA ALA A 112 38.51 -21.72 -29.19
C ALA A 112 38.17 -22.23 -30.61
N MET A 113 37.99 -23.54 -30.78
CA MET A 113 37.49 -24.16 -32.00
C MET A 113 35.98 -24.44 -31.97
N GLU A 114 35.27 -23.98 -30.94
CA GLU A 114 33.81 -24.15 -30.76
C GLU A 114 33.34 -25.61 -30.81
N HIS A 115 34.17 -26.56 -30.36
CA HIS A 115 33.83 -27.98 -30.39
C HIS A 115 33.18 -28.44 -29.09
N THR A 116 31.97 -27.93 -28.85
CA THR A 116 31.18 -28.11 -27.60
C THR A 116 30.94 -29.58 -27.23
N GLU A 117 30.73 -30.47 -28.20
CA GLU A 117 30.53 -31.91 -27.97
C GLU A 117 31.76 -32.60 -27.34
N VAL A 118 32.98 -32.26 -27.79
CA VAL A 118 34.23 -32.82 -27.26
C VAL A 118 34.54 -32.22 -25.89
N LEU A 119 34.22 -30.93 -25.71
CA LEU A 119 34.36 -30.24 -24.43
C LEU A 119 33.46 -30.84 -23.33
N GLN A 120 32.24 -31.26 -23.67
CA GLN A 120 31.32 -31.92 -22.73
C GLN A 120 31.87 -33.28 -22.23
N LEU A 121 32.68 -33.99 -23.02
CA LEU A 121 33.31 -35.25 -22.61
C LEU A 121 34.36 -35.06 -21.49
N LEU A 122 34.96 -33.87 -21.40
CA LEU A 122 35.95 -33.52 -20.37
C LEU A 122 35.31 -33.06 -19.05
N SER A 123 33.99 -32.85 -19.02
CA SER A 123 33.24 -32.37 -17.85
C SER A 123 32.56 -33.55 -17.14
N PRO A 124 32.74 -33.75 -15.81
CA PRO A 124 32.05 -34.82 -15.10
C PRO A 124 30.52 -34.64 -15.10
N PRO A 125 29.72 -35.72 -14.96
CA PRO A 125 28.29 -35.58 -14.76
C PRO A 125 28.05 -34.79 -13.46
N GLY A 126 27.40 -33.62 -13.60
CA GLY A 126 27.10 -32.72 -12.49
C GLY A 126 26.18 -33.36 -11.45
N ILE A 127 26.01 -32.65 -10.33
CA ILE A 127 25.06 -33.05 -9.29
C ILE A 127 23.66 -33.05 -9.88
N LYS A 128 22.90 -34.13 -9.64
CA LYS A 128 21.49 -34.21 -10.03
C LYS A 128 20.64 -34.52 -8.80
N ILE A 129 19.76 -33.61 -8.45
CA ILE A 129 18.77 -33.81 -7.39
C ILE A 129 17.68 -34.75 -7.93
N THR A 130 17.49 -35.89 -7.25
CA THR A 130 16.54 -36.95 -7.62
C THR A 130 15.26 -36.91 -6.80
N ILE A 131 15.30 -36.36 -5.58
CA ILE A 131 14.13 -36.11 -4.74
C ILE A 131 14.25 -34.70 -4.16
N ASN A 132 13.27 -33.85 -4.44
CA ASN A 132 13.13 -32.55 -3.80
C ASN A 132 12.32 -32.68 -2.49
N PRO A 133 12.57 -31.81 -1.50
CA PRO A 133 11.74 -31.77 -0.31
C PRO A 133 10.33 -31.27 -0.63
N GLU A 134 9.36 -31.91 0.00
CA GLU A 134 7.94 -31.62 -0.20
C GLU A 134 7.44 -30.63 0.84
N SER A 135 6.83 -29.53 0.38
CA SER A 135 6.15 -28.56 1.24
C SER A 135 5.00 -29.23 1.98
N LYS A 136 4.82 -28.92 3.26
CA LYS A 136 3.78 -29.52 4.08
C LYS A 136 3.29 -28.60 5.19
N ALA A 137 2.04 -28.80 5.61
CA ALA A 137 1.47 -28.18 6.80
C ALA A 137 1.23 -29.24 7.87
N VAL A 138 1.62 -28.95 9.11
CA VAL A 138 1.58 -29.89 10.25
C VAL A 138 1.13 -29.18 11.52
N LEU A 139 0.72 -29.94 12.54
CA LEU A 139 0.42 -29.41 13.86
C LEU A 139 1.70 -29.25 14.70
N ALA A 140 1.73 -28.23 15.57
CA ALA A 140 2.78 -28.10 16.57
C ALA A 140 2.89 -29.39 17.42
N GLY A 141 4.12 -29.81 17.71
CA GLY A 141 4.43 -31.05 18.43
C GLY A 141 4.60 -32.29 17.55
N GLN A 142 4.20 -32.25 16.27
CA GLN A 142 4.36 -33.40 15.38
C GLN A 142 5.81 -33.63 14.94
N PHE A 143 6.10 -34.90 14.61
CA PHE A 143 7.32 -35.29 13.92
C PHE A 143 7.26 -34.83 12.46
N VAL A 144 8.35 -34.25 11.95
CA VAL A 144 8.45 -33.77 10.57
C VAL A 144 9.76 -34.23 9.96
N LYS A 145 9.68 -34.73 8.72
CA LYS A 145 10.84 -35.06 7.90
C LYS A 145 10.80 -34.39 6.53
N LEU A 146 11.81 -33.59 6.20
CA LEU A 146 12.06 -33.07 4.85
C LEU A 146 13.17 -33.88 4.19
N CYS A 147 12.93 -34.44 3.01
CA CYS A 147 13.87 -35.31 2.31
C CYS A 147 14.41 -34.65 1.04
N CYS A 148 15.72 -34.57 0.90
CA CYS A 148 16.40 -34.20 -0.34
C CYS A 148 17.38 -35.32 -0.71
N ARG A 149 17.25 -35.90 -1.92
CA ARG A 149 18.20 -36.92 -2.41
C ARG A 149 18.80 -36.46 -3.73
N ALA A 150 20.07 -36.78 -3.93
CA ALA A 150 20.80 -36.44 -5.13
C ALA A 150 21.84 -37.50 -5.48
N THR A 151 22.23 -37.52 -6.74
CA THR A 151 23.34 -38.30 -7.27
C THR A 151 24.46 -37.37 -7.72
N GLY A 152 25.71 -37.74 -7.47
CA GLY A 152 26.88 -36.97 -7.90
C GLY A 152 28.17 -37.73 -7.60
N HIS A 153 29.18 -37.55 -8.45
CA HIS A 153 30.50 -38.19 -8.32
C HIS A 153 31.47 -37.27 -7.53
N PRO A 154 32.33 -37.76 -6.62
CA PRO A 154 32.46 -39.13 -6.07
C PRO A 154 31.45 -39.48 -4.98
N PHE A 155 30.93 -38.49 -4.29
CA PHE A 155 29.83 -38.60 -3.35
C PHE A 155 29.24 -37.22 -3.16
N VAL A 156 28.00 -37.16 -2.70
CA VAL A 156 27.31 -35.90 -2.41
C VAL A 156 27.23 -35.68 -0.90
N GLN A 157 27.33 -34.42 -0.51
CA GLN A 157 27.16 -33.93 0.85
C GLN A 157 25.99 -32.95 0.87
N TYR A 158 25.24 -32.95 1.96
CA TYR A 158 24.03 -32.14 2.13
C TYR A 158 24.29 -31.05 3.16
N GLN A 159 23.64 -29.91 3.00
CA GLN A 159 23.54 -28.88 4.02
C GLN A 159 22.19 -28.16 3.90
N TRP A 160 21.42 -28.16 4.98
CA TRP A 160 20.11 -27.51 5.05
C TRP A 160 20.22 -26.06 5.50
N PHE A 161 19.36 -25.24 4.91
CA PHE A 161 19.19 -23.83 5.21
C PHE A 161 17.72 -23.55 5.49
N LYS A 162 17.46 -22.66 6.46
CA LYS A 162 16.17 -22.00 6.66
C LYS A 162 16.34 -20.57 6.18
N MET A 163 15.67 -20.19 5.10
CA MET A 163 15.93 -18.94 4.39
C MET A 163 17.44 -18.81 4.06
N ASN A 164 18.12 -17.80 4.59
CA ASN A 164 19.55 -17.55 4.37
C ASN A 164 20.44 -18.09 5.50
N LYS A 165 19.89 -18.79 6.50
CA LYS A 165 20.64 -19.26 7.67
C LYS A 165 20.86 -20.75 7.61
N GLU A 166 22.12 -21.15 7.76
CA GLU A 166 22.51 -22.55 7.86
C GLU A 166 21.94 -23.18 9.13
N ILE A 167 21.38 -24.39 8.99
CA ILE A 167 20.84 -25.15 10.12
C ILE A 167 21.99 -25.99 10.71
N PRO A 168 22.34 -25.80 11.99
CA PRO A 168 23.36 -26.62 12.64
C PRO A 168 23.00 -28.10 12.57
N ASN A 169 23.96 -28.94 12.20
CA ASN A 169 23.79 -30.39 12.06
C ASN A 169 22.76 -30.84 10.99
N GLY A 170 22.30 -29.93 10.12
CA GLY A 170 21.48 -30.26 8.96
C GLY A 170 22.32 -30.78 7.79
N ASN A 171 23.21 -31.73 8.01
CA ASN A 171 24.21 -32.19 7.03
C ASN A 171 23.88 -33.52 6.34
N THR A 172 22.65 -34.00 6.51
CA THR A 172 22.15 -35.26 5.97
C THR A 172 21.11 -35.02 4.87
N SER A 173 20.76 -36.08 4.13
CA SER A 173 19.69 -36.05 3.12
C SER A 173 18.29 -35.82 3.72
N GLU A 174 18.15 -35.83 5.04
CA GLU A 174 16.86 -35.72 5.73
C GLU A 174 16.96 -34.71 6.88
N LEU A 175 16.19 -33.63 6.84
CA LEU A 175 16.03 -32.71 7.96
C LEU A 175 14.86 -33.17 8.83
N ILE A 176 15.15 -33.50 10.08
CA ILE A 176 14.19 -34.12 11.00
C ILE A 176 13.90 -33.18 12.17
N PHE A 177 12.61 -32.96 12.44
CA PHE A 177 12.11 -32.32 13.65
C PHE A 177 11.34 -33.37 14.45
N ASN A 178 11.78 -33.67 15.67
CA ASN A 178 11.09 -34.65 16.52
C ASN A 178 9.76 -34.11 17.05
N ALA A 179 9.73 -32.82 17.39
CA ALA A 179 8.55 -32.07 17.78
C ALA A 179 8.68 -30.64 17.22
N VAL A 180 7.90 -30.35 16.18
CA VAL A 180 7.94 -29.07 15.48
C VAL A 180 7.23 -27.96 16.27
N HIS A 181 7.78 -26.75 16.28
CA HIS A 181 7.19 -25.57 16.93
C HIS A 181 6.81 -24.50 15.91
N VAL A 182 5.95 -23.55 16.27
CA VAL A 182 5.55 -22.44 15.36
C VAL A 182 6.75 -21.67 14.81
N LYS A 183 7.80 -21.48 15.62
CA LYS A 183 9.08 -20.86 15.20
C LYS A 183 9.84 -21.64 14.13
N ASP A 184 9.53 -22.92 13.95
CA ASP A 184 10.13 -23.78 12.94
C ASP A 184 9.44 -23.58 11.57
N ALA A 185 8.29 -22.92 11.49
CA ALA A 185 7.68 -22.58 10.21
C ALA A 185 8.59 -21.70 9.32
N GLY A 186 8.58 -21.93 8.01
CA GLY A 186 9.38 -21.17 7.04
C GLY A 186 9.75 -21.96 5.80
N PHE A 187 10.63 -21.39 4.98
CA PHE A 187 11.11 -21.99 3.74
C PHE A 187 12.48 -22.64 3.96
N TYR A 188 12.59 -23.89 3.51
CA TYR A 188 13.77 -24.72 3.66
C TYR A 188 14.32 -25.08 2.29
N VAL A 189 15.64 -25.03 2.16
CA VAL A 189 16.35 -25.48 0.96
C VAL A 189 17.54 -26.33 1.36
N CYS A 190 17.82 -27.37 0.58
CA CYS A 190 18.98 -28.22 0.76
C CYS A 190 20.03 -27.90 -0.31
N ARG A 191 21.24 -27.56 0.11
CA ARG A 191 22.40 -27.48 -0.77
C ARG A 191 23.06 -28.86 -0.83
N VAL A 192 23.18 -29.40 -2.03
CA VAL A 192 23.91 -30.63 -2.32
C VAL A 192 25.22 -30.24 -2.98
N ASN A 193 26.35 -30.73 -2.49
CA ASN A 193 27.66 -30.48 -3.10
C ASN A 193 28.49 -31.75 -3.24
N ASN A 194 29.42 -31.79 -4.18
CA ASN A 194 30.33 -32.91 -4.41
C ASN A 194 31.81 -32.49 -4.38
N ASN A 195 32.14 -31.45 -3.60
CA ASN A 195 33.45 -30.77 -3.51
C ASN A 195 33.92 -30.01 -4.77
N PHE A 196 33.25 -30.16 -5.91
CA PHE A 196 33.60 -29.44 -7.15
C PHE A 196 32.51 -28.47 -7.58
N THR A 197 31.25 -28.87 -7.40
CA THR A 197 30.05 -28.11 -7.74
C THR A 197 29.05 -28.21 -6.59
N PHE A 198 28.04 -27.35 -6.60
CA PHE A 198 26.89 -27.46 -5.72
C PHE A 198 25.61 -27.19 -6.51
N GLU A 199 24.52 -27.79 -6.07
CA GLU A 199 23.17 -27.58 -6.56
C GLU A 199 22.24 -27.37 -5.38
N PHE A 200 21.19 -26.58 -5.57
CA PHE A 200 20.16 -26.37 -4.56
C PHE A 200 18.90 -27.15 -4.93
N SER A 201 18.28 -27.77 -3.92
CA SER A 201 16.93 -28.32 -4.06
C SER A 201 15.93 -27.21 -4.37
N GLN A 202 14.74 -27.59 -4.79
CA GLN A 202 13.58 -26.71 -4.71
C GLN A 202 13.33 -26.30 -3.25
N TRP A 203 12.74 -25.12 -3.09
CA TRP A 203 12.28 -24.65 -1.79
C TRP A 203 11.10 -25.48 -1.31
N SER A 204 11.14 -25.87 -0.04
CA SER A 204 10.07 -26.55 0.67
C SER A 204 9.55 -25.67 1.78
N GLN A 205 8.25 -25.35 1.76
CA GLN A 205 7.59 -24.61 2.82
C GLN A 205 7.14 -25.57 3.93
N LEU A 206 7.54 -25.29 5.16
CA LEU A 206 7.00 -25.92 6.36
C LEU A 206 6.07 -24.93 7.04
N ASP A 207 4.79 -25.27 7.12
CA ASP A 207 3.78 -24.49 7.84
C ASP A 207 3.38 -25.24 9.11
N VAL A 208 3.37 -24.53 10.25
CA VAL A 208 3.17 -25.13 11.57
C VAL A 208 1.96 -24.48 12.21
N CYS A 209 0.87 -25.24 12.30
CA CYS A 209 -0.39 -24.77 12.83
C CYS A 209 -0.43 -25.01 14.35
N ASP A 210 -0.67 -23.94 15.11
CA ASP A 210 -0.94 -24.03 16.53
C ASP A 210 -2.46 -24.11 16.74
N VAL A 211 -2.93 -25.25 17.24
CA VAL A 211 -4.36 -25.52 17.47
C VAL A 211 -4.58 -25.93 18.93
N PRO A 212 -5.72 -25.56 19.55
CA PRO A 212 -6.00 -25.90 20.94
C PRO A 212 -5.92 -27.41 21.22
N GLU A 213 -5.40 -27.78 22.39
CA GLU A 213 -5.17 -29.18 22.81
C GLU A 213 -6.42 -30.09 22.73
N SER A 214 -7.62 -29.50 22.78
CA SER A 214 -8.90 -30.22 22.62
C SER A 214 -9.05 -30.90 21.26
N PHE A 215 -8.41 -30.38 20.21
CA PHE A 215 -8.48 -30.93 18.84
C PHE A 215 -7.32 -31.88 18.53
N GLN A 216 -6.20 -31.79 19.25
CA GLN A 216 -5.02 -32.65 19.05
C GLN A 216 -5.31 -34.13 19.32
N ARG A 217 -6.22 -34.44 20.27
CA ARG A 217 -6.63 -35.82 20.61
C ARG A 217 -7.42 -36.55 19.52
N SER A 218 -7.90 -35.85 18.49
CA SER A 218 -8.62 -36.46 17.36
C SER A 218 -7.71 -36.91 16.19
N VAL A 219 -6.41 -36.65 16.30
CA VAL A 219 -5.41 -36.83 15.21
C VAL A 219 -4.42 -37.97 15.51
N ASP A 220 -4.52 -38.64 16.67
CA ASP A 220 -3.70 -39.81 17.00
C ASP A 220 -4.06 -41.00 16.09
N GLY A 221 -3.26 -41.21 15.04
CA GLY A 221 -3.37 -42.35 14.11
C GLY A 221 -3.49 -42.00 12.63
N VAL A 222 -3.43 -40.71 12.24
CA VAL A 222 -3.54 -40.29 10.83
C VAL A 222 -2.16 -40.25 10.17
N SER A 223 -2.05 -40.80 8.96
CA SER A 223 -0.84 -40.77 8.14
C SER A 223 -0.41 -39.32 7.83
N GLU A 224 0.86 -38.98 8.07
CA GLU A 224 1.48 -37.65 7.87
C GLU A 224 1.28 -37.04 6.47
N SER A 225 0.82 -37.84 5.50
CA SER A 225 0.66 -37.42 4.10
C SER A 225 -0.79 -37.10 3.70
N LYS A 226 -1.78 -37.41 4.55
CA LYS A 226 -3.18 -37.20 4.18
C LYS A 226 -3.59 -35.75 4.48
N LEU A 227 -4.34 -35.15 3.56
CA LEU A 227 -5.01 -33.87 3.81
C LEU A 227 -6.03 -34.05 4.93
N GLN A 228 -6.11 -33.12 5.88
CA GLN A 228 -7.14 -33.15 6.92
C GLN A 228 -7.43 -31.74 7.43
N ILE A 229 -8.71 -31.38 7.47
CA ILE A 229 -9.17 -30.16 8.13
C ILE A 229 -9.17 -30.39 9.65
N CYS A 230 -8.39 -29.59 10.37
CA CYS A 230 -8.26 -29.64 11.83
C CYS A 230 -9.10 -28.57 12.53
N VAL A 231 -9.33 -27.43 11.87
CA VAL A 231 -10.20 -26.35 12.36
C VAL A 231 -11.25 -26.08 11.29
N GLU A 232 -12.50 -26.29 11.65
CA GLU A 232 -13.67 -26.03 10.82
C GLU A 232 -14.16 -24.59 11.03
N PRO A 233 -14.72 -23.93 10.01
CA PRO A 233 -15.41 -22.66 10.21
C PRO A 233 -16.63 -22.85 11.12
N THR A 234 -17.07 -21.77 11.74
CA THR A 234 -18.23 -21.76 12.64
C THR A 234 -19.32 -20.83 12.10
N SER A 235 -20.58 -21.24 12.23
CA SER A 235 -21.73 -20.38 11.95
C SER A 235 -21.71 -19.20 12.91
N GLN A 236 -21.96 -18.00 12.38
CA GLN A 236 -21.98 -16.78 13.17
C GLN A 236 -23.25 -16.02 12.86
N LYS A 237 -23.90 -15.57 13.93
CA LYS A 237 -24.97 -14.59 13.83
C LYS A 237 -24.35 -13.24 14.11
N LEU A 238 -24.20 -12.44 13.06
CA LEU A 238 -23.45 -11.19 13.11
C LEU A 238 -24.37 -10.03 12.84
N MET A 239 -24.11 -8.91 13.51
CA MET A 239 -24.77 -7.66 13.18
C MET A 239 -23.97 -6.97 12.08
N PRO A 240 -24.61 -6.23 11.16
CA PRO A 240 -23.89 -5.39 10.20
C PRO A 240 -22.84 -4.49 10.86
N GLY A 241 -21.66 -4.36 10.24
CA GLY A 241 -20.49 -3.68 10.77
C GLY A 241 -19.63 -4.53 11.71
N SER A 242 -20.09 -5.72 12.12
CA SER A 242 -19.23 -6.68 12.83
C SER A 242 -18.14 -7.21 11.91
N THR A 243 -17.04 -7.65 12.50
CA THR A 243 -16.02 -8.39 11.75
C THR A 243 -16.43 -9.86 11.66
N LEU A 244 -16.69 -10.35 10.45
CA LEU A 244 -16.77 -11.79 10.19
C LEU A 244 -15.37 -12.35 10.11
N VAL A 245 -15.09 -13.37 10.91
CA VAL A 245 -13.84 -14.13 10.83
C VAL A 245 -14.19 -15.59 10.65
N LEU A 246 -14.00 -16.12 9.45
CA LEU A 246 -14.09 -17.55 9.18
C LEU A 246 -12.70 -18.15 9.11
N GLN A 247 -12.47 -19.21 9.89
CA GLN A 247 -11.21 -19.90 9.96
C GLN A 247 -11.37 -21.34 9.44
N CYS A 248 -10.52 -21.72 8.50
CA CYS A 248 -10.36 -23.10 8.05
C CYS A 248 -8.87 -23.44 8.07
N VAL A 249 -8.48 -24.42 8.89
CA VAL A 249 -7.07 -24.84 9.01
C VAL A 249 -6.97 -26.32 8.70
N ALA A 250 -6.11 -26.66 7.75
CA ALA A 250 -5.81 -28.03 7.36
C ALA A 250 -4.32 -28.33 7.42
N VAL A 251 -4.01 -29.60 7.66
CA VAL A 251 -2.68 -30.20 7.57
C VAL A 251 -2.61 -31.14 6.37
N GLY A 252 -1.40 -31.37 5.85
CA GLY A 252 -1.21 -32.26 4.70
C GLY A 252 0.16 -32.12 4.04
N SER A 253 0.52 -33.13 3.25
CA SER A 253 1.71 -33.18 2.38
C SER A 253 1.29 -33.73 1.00
N PRO A 254 1.25 -32.92 -0.07
CA PRO A 254 1.77 -31.55 -0.18
C PRO A 254 0.98 -30.50 0.61
N ILE A 255 1.55 -29.30 0.77
CA ILE A 255 0.96 -28.21 1.54
C ILE A 255 -0.47 -27.88 1.05
N PRO A 256 -1.46 -27.76 1.95
CA PRO A 256 -2.83 -27.46 1.57
C PRO A 256 -3.01 -26.04 1.00
N HIS A 257 -3.81 -25.94 -0.06
CA HIS A 257 -4.35 -24.71 -0.63
C HIS A 257 -5.82 -24.55 -0.25
N TYR A 258 -6.32 -23.32 -0.25
CA TYR A 258 -7.66 -22.96 0.21
C TYR A 258 -8.37 -22.15 -0.87
N GLN A 259 -9.69 -22.31 -0.95
CA GLN A 259 -10.57 -21.46 -1.73
C GLN A 259 -11.89 -21.31 -0.98
N TRP A 260 -12.27 -20.07 -0.63
CA TRP A 260 -13.55 -19.82 0.02
C TRP A 260 -14.70 -19.71 -0.98
N PHE A 261 -15.86 -20.18 -0.56
CA PHE A 261 -17.11 -20.14 -1.30
C PHE A 261 -18.20 -19.47 -0.46
N LYS A 262 -19.08 -18.73 -1.14
CA LYS A 262 -20.29 -18.14 -0.59
C LYS A 262 -21.44 -18.46 -1.52
N ASN A 263 -22.49 -19.10 -1.00
CA ASN A 263 -23.67 -19.50 -1.77
C ASN A 263 -23.29 -20.30 -3.03
N GLU A 264 -22.37 -21.27 -2.88
CA GLU A 264 -21.79 -22.10 -3.96
C GLU A 264 -20.95 -21.36 -5.02
N LEU A 265 -20.75 -20.04 -4.88
CA LEU A 265 -19.88 -19.26 -5.77
C LEU A 265 -18.51 -19.04 -5.13
N PRO A 266 -17.40 -19.18 -5.88
CA PRO A 266 -16.07 -18.92 -5.36
C PRO A 266 -15.87 -17.43 -5.08
N LEU A 267 -15.35 -17.09 -3.90
CA LEU A 267 -14.92 -15.74 -3.57
C LEU A 267 -13.57 -15.45 -4.24
N THR A 268 -13.53 -14.44 -5.11
CA THR A 268 -12.33 -14.11 -5.89
C THR A 268 -11.16 -13.78 -4.98
N HIS A 269 -10.01 -14.43 -5.22
CA HIS A 269 -8.74 -14.22 -4.50
C HIS A 269 -8.72 -14.61 -3.01
N GLU A 270 -9.81 -15.15 -2.46
CA GLU A 270 -9.89 -15.61 -1.07
C GLU A 270 -9.33 -17.02 -0.89
N THR A 271 -7.99 -17.10 -0.83
CA THR A 271 -7.22 -18.35 -0.81
C THR A 271 -6.43 -18.59 0.49
N LYS A 272 -6.76 -17.83 1.54
CA LYS A 272 -6.10 -17.90 2.85
C LYS A 272 -6.88 -18.80 3.83
N LYS A 273 -6.19 -19.28 4.87
CA LYS A 273 -6.77 -20.02 6.01
C LYS A 273 -7.83 -19.22 6.78
N LEU A 274 -7.74 -17.90 6.74
CA LEU A 274 -8.64 -16.96 7.38
C LEU A 274 -9.32 -16.14 6.29
N TYR A 275 -10.65 -16.21 6.24
CA TYR A 275 -11.47 -15.25 5.50
C TYR A 275 -12.01 -14.24 6.50
N MET A 276 -11.74 -12.96 6.26
CA MET A 276 -12.10 -11.90 7.18
C MET A 276 -12.78 -10.77 6.42
N VAL A 277 -13.95 -10.39 6.90
CA VAL A 277 -14.66 -9.19 6.45
C VAL A 277 -14.71 -8.26 7.66
N PRO A 278 -13.89 -7.19 7.70
CA PRO A 278 -13.85 -6.27 8.83
C PRO A 278 -15.20 -5.67 9.19
N TYR A 279 -16.06 -5.44 8.19
CA TYR A 279 -17.39 -4.86 8.34
C TYR A 279 -18.39 -5.60 7.45
N VAL A 280 -19.14 -6.56 8.03
CA VAL A 280 -20.18 -7.29 7.28
C VAL A 280 -21.40 -6.41 7.00
N ASP A 281 -22.09 -6.65 5.91
CA ASP A 281 -23.43 -6.11 5.63
C ASP A 281 -24.34 -7.24 5.12
N LEU A 282 -25.61 -6.97 4.81
CA LEU A 282 -26.56 -8.00 4.36
C LEU A 282 -26.10 -8.79 3.14
N GLU A 283 -25.25 -8.22 2.28
CA GLU A 283 -24.75 -8.93 1.13
C GLU A 283 -23.90 -10.11 1.59
N HIS A 284 -23.19 -9.99 2.72
CA HIS A 284 -22.37 -11.01 3.37
C HIS A 284 -23.18 -12.10 4.07
N GLN A 285 -24.51 -12.03 4.06
CA GLN A 285 -25.33 -13.14 4.51
C GLN A 285 -25.23 -14.29 3.51
N GLY A 286 -25.15 -15.51 4.04
CA GLY A 286 -25.18 -16.69 3.18
C GLY A 286 -24.52 -17.90 3.82
N THR A 287 -24.44 -18.95 3.01
CA THR A 287 -23.75 -20.17 3.39
C THR A 287 -22.31 -20.11 2.90
N TYR A 288 -21.37 -20.20 3.84
CA TYR A 288 -19.95 -20.18 3.57
C TYR A 288 -19.32 -21.55 3.78
N TRP A 289 -18.32 -21.87 2.98
CA TRP A 289 -17.48 -23.04 3.17
C TRP A 289 -16.13 -22.84 2.48
N CYS A 290 -15.16 -23.64 2.87
CA CYS A 290 -13.81 -23.60 2.32
C CYS A 290 -13.52 -24.93 1.62
N HIS A 291 -13.10 -24.88 0.36
CA HIS A 291 -12.52 -26.01 -0.34
C HIS A 291 -11.02 -26.02 -0.03
N VAL A 292 -10.54 -27.10 0.57
CA VAL A 292 -9.12 -27.31 0.84
C VAL A 292 -8.62 -28.41 -0.07
N TYR A 293 -7.51 -28.18 -0.77
CA TYR A 293 -6.96 -29.16 -1.70
C TYR A 293 -5.43 -29.11 -1.77
N ASN A 294 -4.84 -30.21 -2.17
CA ASN A 294 -3.46 -30.27 -2.65
C ASN A 294 -3.41 -31.16 -3.89
N ASP A 295 -2.22 -31.42 -4.43
CA ASP A 295 -2.06 -32.23 -5.65
C ASP A 295 -2.48 -33.71 -5.49
N ARG A 296 -2.88 -34.16 -4.28
CA ARG A 296 -3.19 -35.56 -3.98
C ARG A 296 -4.60 -35.79 -3.44
N ASP A 297 -5.17 -34.85 -2.71
CA ASP A 297 -6.42 -34.99 -1.99
C ASP A 297 -7.15 -33.63 -1.91
N SER A 298 -8.46 -33.66 -1.68
CA SER A 298 -9.29 -32.48 -1.52
C SER A 298 -10.40 -32.75 -0.52
N GLN A 299 -10.67 -31.79 0.37
CA GLN A 299 -11.71 -31.85 1.37
C GLN A 299 -12.45 -30.52 1.47
N ASP A 300 -13.76 -30.61 1.58
CA ASP A 300 -14.61 -29.45 1.86
C ASP A 300 -14.80 -29.30 3.36
N SER A 301 -14.71 -28.07 3.85
CA SER A 301 -15.10 -27.75 5.22
C SER A 301 -16.60 -27.92 5.40
N LYS A 302 -17.05 -27.91 6.66
CA LYS A 302 -18.47 -27.76 6.97
C LYS A 302 -19.01 -26.46 6.36
N LYS A 303 -20.22 -26.55 5.81
CA LYS A 303 -21.01 -25.38 5.43
C LYS A 303 -21.52 -24.69 6.68
N VAL A 304 -21.23 -23.41 6.81
CA VAL A 304 -21.64 -22.58 7.94
C VAL A 304 -22.56 -21.48 7.47
N GLU A 305 -23.55 -21.18 8.30
CA GLU A 305 -24.52 -20.15 8.02
C GLU A 305 -24.07 -18.86 8.68
N ILE A 306 -23.85 -17.84 7.86
CA ILE A 306 -23.66 -16.47 8.32
C ILE A 306 -25.02 -15.80 8.21
N ILE A 307 -25.65 -15.62 9.36
CA ILE A 307 -26.94 -14.95 9.47
C ILE A 307 -26.66 -13.52 9.88
N ILE A 308 -27.16 -12.59 9.08
CA ILE A 308 -27.07 -11.16 9.35
C ILE A 308 -28.48 -10.72 9.67
N ASP A 309 -28.78 -10.74 10.97
CA ASP A 309 -30.13 -10.62 11.47
C ASP A 309 -30.64 -9.18 11.39
N GLU A 310 -31.71 -8.95 10.62
CA GLU A 310 -32.54 -7.75 10.68
C GLU A 310 -33.72 -8.01 11.61
N LEU A 311 -33.85 -7.25 12.70
CA LEU A 311 -34.96 -7.42 13.63
C LEU A 311 -36.30 -7.01 12.99
N ASN A 312 -37.11 -8.02 12.64
CA ASN A 312 -38.55 -7.93 12.40
C ASN A 312 -39.29 -8.82 13.43
N ASN A 313 -39.61 -8.26 14.61
CA ASN A 313 -40.89 -8.39 15.32
C ASN A 313 -40.79 -8.01 16.80
N LEU A 314 -41.76 -7.19 17.21
CA LEU A 314 -41.99 -6.71 18.58
C LEU A 314 -42.32 -7.84 19.55
N GLY A 315 -41.69 -7.79 20.72
CA GLY A 315 -42.13 -8.46 21.93
C GLY A 315 -41.38 -7.90 23.14
N HIS A 316 -42.04 -7.06 23.93
CA HIS A 316 -41.63 -6.77 25.32
C HIS A 316 -41.38 -8.09 26.07
N PRO A 317 -40.32 -8.19 26.87
CA PRO A 317 -40.56 -8.03 28.31
C PRO A 317 -39.41 -7.38 29.13
N ASP A 318 -39.86 -6.69 30.18
CA ASP A 318 -39.26 -6.46 31.49
C ASP A 318 -37.83 -5.91 31.62
N ASN A 319 -37.84 -4.60 31.91
CA ASN A 319 -36.87 -3.86 32.71
C ASN A 319 -36.17 -4.68 33.80
N LYS A 320 -34.85 -4.78 33.66
CA LYS A 320 -33.94 -4.50 34.78
C LYS A 320 -32.89 -3.50 34.30
N GLU A 321 -33.29 -2.23 34.28
CA GLU A 321 -32.34 -1.12 34.23
C GLU A 321 -31.44 -1.19 35.45
N GLN A 322 -30.17 -1.50 35.22
CA GLN A 322 -29.10 -1.10 36.13
C GLN A 322 -28.75 0.33 35.77
N THR A 323 -29.29 1.27 36.54
CA THR A 323 -29.02 2.72 36.46
C THR A 323 -27.54 3.00 36.67
N THR A 324 -26.80 3.18 35.57
CA THR A 324 -25.61 4.02 35.55
C THR A 324 -26.01 5.37 34.97
N ASP A 325 -25.91 6.42 35.80
CA ASP A 325 -26.29 7.82 35.52
C ASP A 325 -25.32 8.52 34.52
N GLN A 326 -24.71 7.75 33.61
CA GLN A 326 -23.67 8.22 32.69
C GLN A 326 -24.29 8.65 31.36
N PRO A 327 -24.05 9.90 30.90
CA PRO A 327 -24.52 10.34 29.58
C PRO A 327 -23.95 9.47 28.46
N LEU A 328 -24.78 9.18 27.46
CA LEU A 328 -24.41 8.38 26.29
C LEU A 328 -24.53 9.22 25.01
N ALA A 329 -23.67 8.92 24.03
CA ALA A 329 -23.78 9.44 22.68
C ALA A 329 -24.45 8.41 21.76
N LYS A 330 -25.32 8.81 20.83
CA LYS A 330 -25.83 7.88 19.78
C LYS A 330 -24.70 7.47 18.82
N ASP A 331 -23.81 8.41 18.54
CA ASP A 331 -22.60 8.26 17.73
C ASP A 331 -21.68 9.47 18.00
N LYS A 332 -20.42 9.40 17.57
CA LYS A 332 -19.43 10.48 17.71
C LYS A 332 -18.78 10.78 16.37
N VAL A 333 -19.00 11.98 15.84
CA VAL A 333 -18.55 12.39 14.49
C VAL A 333 -17.80 13.71 14.57
N ALA A 334 -16.66 13.80 13.89
CA ALA A 334 -15.85 15.01 13.84
C ALA A 334 -15.43 15.38 12.41
N LEU A 335 -15.50 16.68 12.11
CA LEU A 335 -14.90 17.28 10.92
C LEU A 335 -13.76 18.21 11.35
N LEU A 336 -12.55 17.95 10.85
CA LEU A 336 -11.37 18.75 11.12
C LEU A 336 -10.87 19.37 9.81
N ILE A 337 -10.74 20.70 9.79
CA ILE A 337 -10.23 21.44 8.61
C ILE A 337 -9.00 22.25 9.02
N GLY A 338 -7.90 22.06 8.29
CA GLY A 338 -6.66 22.83 8.44
C GLY A 338 -6.30 23.57 7.16
N ASN A 339 -6.43 24.90 7.15
CA ASN A 339 -6.10 25.72 5.99
C ASN A 339 -4.78 26.47 6.20
N MET A 340 -3.84 26.27 5.28
CA MET A 340 -2.45 26.75 5.37
C MET A 340 -2.00 27.52 4.14
N ASN A 341 -2.24 26.96 2.94
CA ASN A 341 -1.69 27.42 1.68
C ASN A 341 -2.62 28.44 0.98
N TYR A 342 -2.90 29.55 1.67
CA TYR A 342 -3.70 30.65 1.10
C TYR A 342 -3.02 31.25 -0.14
N ARG A 343 -3.83 31.53 -1.17
CA ARG A 343 -3.34 32.11 -2.44
C ARG A 343 -3.00 33.59 -2.28
N GLU A 344 -3.89 34.35 -1.64
CA GLU A 344 -3.82 35.82 -1.56
C GLU A 344 -3.54 36.34 -0.13
N HIS A 345 -3.24 35.45 0.82
CA HIS A 345 -3.05 35.75 2.25
C HIS A 345 -1.81 35.05 2.82
N PRO A 346 -1.30 35.47 4.00
CA PRO A 346 -0.15 34.83 4.63
C PRO A 346 -0.36 33.32 4.83
N LYS A 347 0.65 32.52 4.48
CA LYS A 347 0.63 31.08 4.71
C LYS A 347 0.84 30.73 6.17
N LEU A 348 0.20 29.66 6.62
CA LEU A 348 0.36 29.09 7.97
C LEU A 348 1.08 27.74 7.90
N LYS A 349 1.54 27.22 9.04
CA LYS A 349 2.26 25.92 9.11
C LYS A 349 1.71 24.97 10.16
N ALA A 350 1.31 25.46 11.32
CA ALA A 350 0.84 24.66 12.43
C ALA A 350 -0.44 23.84 12.14
N PRO A 351 -1.40 24.30 11.29
CA PRO A 351 -2.63 23.54 11.05
C PRO A 351 -2.41 22.09 10.60
N LEU A 352 -1.32 21.78 9.89
CA LEU A 352 -0.96 20.41 9.51
C LEU A 352 -0.74 19.53 10.74
N VAL A 353 0.09 19.97 11.69
CA VAL A 353 0.40 19.18 12.89
C VAL A 353 -0.82 19.14 13.82
N ASP A 354 -1.53 20.26 13.94
CA ASP A 354 -2.64 20.39 14.87
C ASP A 354 -3.82 19.49 14.48
N VAL A 355 -4.18 19.48 13.19
CA VAL A 355 -5.24 18.60 12.68
C VAL A 355 -4.82 17.13 12.80
N TYR A 356 -3.56 16.80 12.50
CA TYR A 356 -3.08 15.42 12.59
C TYR A 356 -3.13 14.87 14.02
N GLU A 357 -2.60 15.63 14.98
CA GLU A 357 -2.62 15.21 16.39
C GLU A 357 -4.04 15.11 16.92
N LEU A 358 -4.90 16.10 16.65
CA LEU A 358 -6.30 16.07 17.09
C LEU A 358 -7.07 14.90 16.48
N THR A 359 -6.81 14.58 15.20
CA THR A 359 -7.42 13.42 14.53
C THR A 359 -7.12 12.14 15.30
N ASN A 360 -5.87 11.94 15.71
CA ASN A 360 -5.44 10.72 16.40
C ASN A 360 -5.99 10.64 17.84
N LEU A 361 -6.13 11.77 18.53
CA LEU A 361 -6.74 11.81 19.86
C LEU A 361 -8.24 11.55 19.81
N LEU A 362 -8.96 12.15 18.85
CA LEU A 362 -10.39 11.92 18.69
C LEU A 362 -10.70 10.48 18.26
N ARG A 363 -9.84 9.85 17.42
CA ARG A 363 -9.96 8.42 17.10
C ARG A 363 -9.82 7.53 18.33
N GLN A 364 -8.94 7.87 19.29
CA GLN A 364 -8.84 7.16 20.58
C GLN A 364 -10.10 7.32 21.45
N LEU A 365 -10.87 8.37 21.19
CA LEU A 365 -12.17 8.63 21.81
C LEU A 365 -13.34 8.10 20.97
N ASP A 366 -13.11 7.14 20.07
CA ASP A 366 -14.11 6.50 19.21
C ASP A 366 -14.88 7.47 18.28
N PHE A 367 -14.29 8.62 17.94
CA PHE A 367 -14.87 9.49 16.92
C PHE A 367 -14.60 8.96 15.51
N LYS A 368 -15.63 9.08 14.68
CA LYS A 368 -15.52 9.06 13.22
C LYS A 368 -15.01 10.41 12.74
N VAL A 369 -13.72 10.49 12.46
CA VAL A 369 -13.06 11.75 12.09
C VAL A 369 -12.86 11.83 10.58
N VAL A 370 -13.26 12.93 9.95
CA VAL A 370 -12.81 13.33 8.60
C VAL A 370 -11.85 14.50 8.76
N SER A 371 -10.62 14.36 8.28
CA SER A 371 -9.58 15.40 8.39
C SER A 371 -9.11 15.86 7.02
N LEU A 372 -9.19 17.18 6.79
CA LEU A 372 -8.98 17.78 5.47
C LEU A 372 -8.04 18.97 5.56
N LEU A 373 -7.12 19.08 4.58
CA LEU A 373 -6.22 20.22 4.45
C LEU A 373 -6.51 21.07 3.23
N ASP A 374 -6.23 22.37 3.34
CA ASP A 374 -6.17 23.35 2.26
C ASP A 374 -7.41 23.36 1.35
N LEU A 375 -8.57 23.56 1.96
CA LEU A 375 -9.85 23.56 1.27
C LEU A 375 -10.23 24.94 0.73
N THR A 376 -10.73 24.94 -0.51
CA THR A 376 -11.43 26.08 -1.13
C THR A 376 -12.81 26.29 -0.52
N GLU A 377 -13.45 27.42 -0.80
CA GLU A 377 -14.79 27.72 -0.29
C GLU A 377 -15.79 26.62 -0.67
N TYR A 378 -15.78 26.21 -1.94
CA TYR A 378 -16.64 25.15 -2.46
C TYR A 378 -16.38 23.81 -1.74
N GLU A 379 -15.12 23.43 -1.55
CA GLU A 379 -14.74 22.19 -0.88
C GLU A 379 -15.09 22.20 0.61
N MET A 380 -14.90 23.34 1.31
CA MET A 380 -15.32 23.49 2.70
C MET A 380 -16.83 23.33 2.86
N ARG A 381 -17.63 23.93 1.96
CA ARG A 381 -19.10 23.79 1.99
C ARG A 381 -19.51 22.33 1.80
N ASN A 382 -18.95 21.62 0.83
CA ASN A 382 -19.25 20.21 0.61
C ASN A 382 -18.80 19.32 1.78
N ALA A 383 -17.64 19.62 2.39
CA ALA A 383 -17.16 18.88 3.56
C ALA A 383 -18.11 19.05 4.74
N VAL A 384 -18.62 20.26 4.95
CA VAL A 384 -19.65 20.56 5.96
C VAL A 384 -20.96 19.85 5.63
N ASP A 385 -21.39 19.83 4.37
CA ASP A 385 -22.62 19.14 3.96
C ASP A 385 -22.53 17.63 4.24
N GLU A 386 -21.42 16.99 3.87
CA GLU A 386 -21.18 15.57 4.18
C GLU A 386 -21.11 15.32 5.70
N PHE A 387 -20.47 16.21 6.46
CA PHE A 387 -20.49 16.15 7.92
C PHE A 387 -21.91 16.24 8.49
N LEU A 388 -22.75 17.15 7.99
CA LEU A 388 -24.14 17.30 8.42
C LEU A 388 -25.01 16.09 8.06
N LEU A 389 -24.70 15.35 6.99
CA LEU A 389 -25.36 14.08 6.66
C LEU A 389 -25.06 12.98 7.68
N LEU A 390 -23.91 13.07 8.35
CA LEU A 390 -23.51 12.15 9.42
C LEU A 390 -24.09 12.51 10.79
N LEU A 391 -24.80 13.63 10.92
CA LEU A 391 -25.41 14.05 12.17
C LEU A 391 -26.89 13.68 12.24
N ASP A 392 -27.31 13.30 13.43
CA ASP A 392 -28.66 12.83 13.73
C ASP A 392 -28.93 12.97 15.24
N LYS A 393 -30.15 12.65 15.66
CA LYS A 393 -30.62 12.83 17.02
C LYS A 393 -29.70 12.16 18.03
N GLY A 394 -29.17 12.91 18.99
CA GLY A 394 -28.30 12.36 20.04
C GLY A 394 -26.85 12.08 19.61
N VAL A 395 -26.47 12.32 18.35
CA VAL A 395 -25.07 12.24 17.89
C VAL A 395 -24.26 13.40 18.47
N TYR A 396 -23.01 13.14 18.86
CA TYR A 396 -22.07 14.18 19.25
C TYR A 396 -21.32 14.65 18.00
N GLY A 397 -21.54 15.90 17.62
CA GLY A 397 -20.87 16.54 16.50
C GLY A 397 -19.77 17.48 16.98
N LEU A 398 -18.56 17.32 16.43
CA LEU A 398 -17.43 18.20 16.69
C LEU A 398 -16.89 18.80 15.38
N LEU A 399 -16.79 20.12 15.32
CA LEU A 399 -16.10 20.84 14.25
C LEU A 399 -14.83 21.49 14.82
N TYR A 400 -13.67 21.15 14.25
CA TYR A 400 -12.42 21.85 14.53
C TYR A 400 -11.92 22.53 13.26
N TYR A 401 -11.51 23.79 13.40
CA TYR A 401 -10.96 24.58 12.31
C TYR A 401 -9.69 25.27 12.77
N ALA A 402 -8.60 25.08 12.01
CA ALA A 402 -7.34 25.80 12.15
C ALA A 402 -7.01 26.55 10.86
N GLY A 403 -6.88 27.87 10.95
CA GLY A 403 -6.65 28.71 9.78
C GLY A 403 -6.96 30.18 10.03
N HIS A 404 -6.98 30.98 8.96
CA HIS A 404 -7.45 32.35 9.01
C HIS A 404 -8.95 32.39 9.32
N GLY A 405 -9.33 33.36 10.13
CA GLY A 405 -10.68 33.57 10.57
C GLY A 405 -10.89 35.01 11.02
N TYR A 406 -12.15 35.41 11.06
CA TYR A 406 -12.56 36.71 11.56
C TYR A 406 -13.90 36.63 12.28
N GLU A 407 -14.25 37.66 13.04
CA GLU A 407 -15.53 37.75 13.74
C GLU A 407 -16.16 39.12 13.58
N ASN A 408 -17.32 39.17 12.94
CA ASN A 408 -18.12 40.38 12.78
C ASN A 408 -19.44 40.24 13.54
N PHE A 409 -19.70 41.17 14.46
CA PHE A 409 -20.94 41.23 15.24
C PHE A 409 -21.27 39.93 16.01
N GLY A 410 -20.24 39.21 16.46
CA GLY A 410 -20.38 37.94 17.18
C GLY A 410 -20.58 36.71 16.28
N ASN A 411 -20.58 36.88 14.96
CA ASN A 411 -20.58 35.78 13.99
C ASN A 411 -19.14 35.49 13.55
N SER A 412 -18.74 34.23 13.68
CA SER A 412 -17.39 33.76 13.38
C SER A 412 -17.37 33.19 11.96
N PHE A 413 -16.35 33.55 11.20
CA PHE A 413 -16.18 33.17 9.79
C PHE A 413 -14.85 32.47 9.59
N MET A 414 -14.90 31.29 8.97
CA MET A 414 -13.72 30.53 8.54
C MET A 414 -13.35 30.94 7.11
N VAL A 415 -12.08 31.28 6.88
CA VAL A 415 -11.59 31.80 5.59
C VAL A 415 -10.98 30.65 4.76
N PRO A 416 -11.49 30.37 3.55
CA PRO A 416 -10.93 29.35 2.66
C PRO A 416 -9.59 29.74 2.02
N VAL A 417 -8.82 28.77 1.50
CA VAL A 417 -7.49 29.04 0.91
C VAL A 417 -7.54 29.85 -0.39
N ASP A 418 -8.69 29.86 -1.08
CA ASP A 418 -8.93 30.61 -2.31
C ASP A 418 -9.63 31.95 -2.10
N ALA A 419 -9.80 32.39 -0.85
CA ALA A 419 -10.39 33.69 -0.54
C ALA A 419 -9.62 34.85 -1.22
N PRO A 420 -10.31 35.79 -1.89
CA PRO A 420 -9.68 36.94 -2.53
C PRO A 420 -9.17 37.95 -1.50
N ASN A 421 -8.29 38.86 -1.90
CA ASN A 421 -7.82 39.95 -1.04
C ASN A 421 -8.27 41.32 -1.60
N PRO A 422 -9.22 42.04 -0.95
CA PRO A 422 -9.90 41.67 0.30
C PRO A 422 -11.03 40.65 0.08
N TYR A 423 -11.41 39.94 1.16
CA TYR A 423 -12.56 39.03 1.20
C TYR A 423 -13.71 39.58 2.04
N ARG A 424 -14.89 39.01 1.83
CA ARG A 424 -16.16 39.29 2.52
C ARG A 424 -16.85 38.00 2.96
N SER A 425 -17.94 38.12 3.72
CA SER A 425 -18.72 36.99 4.22
C SER A 425 -19.19 36.02 3.13
N GLU A 426 -19.49 36.50 1.91
CA GLU A 426 -19.88 35.61 0.80
C GLU A 426 -18.79 34.62 0.39
N ASN A 427 -17.51 34.93 0.64
CA ASN A 427 -16.36 34.09 0.29
C ASN A 427 -15.95 33.16 1.45
N CYS A 428 -16.73 33.14 2.54
CA CYS A 428 -16.36 32.50 3.81
C CYS A 428 -17.50 31.63 4.34
N LEU A 429 -17.19 30.81 5.34
CA LEU A 429 -18.18 29.97 6.00
C LEU A 429 -18.51 30.53 7.39
N CYS A 430 -19.77 30.89 7.59
CA CYS A 430 -20.27 31.35 8.88
C CYS A 430 -20.54 30.15 9.82
N VAL A 431 -19.86 30.09 10.96
CA VAL A 431 -19.96 28.99 11.91
C VAL A 431 -21.36 28.90 12.54
N GLN A 432 -22.00 30.03 12.79
CA GLN A 432 -23.36 30.07 13.36
C GLN A 432 -24.40 29.45 12.42
N ASN A 433 -24.22 29.55 11.09
CA ASN A 433 -25.07 28.85 10.12
C ASN A 433 -24.89 27.33 10.20
N ILE A 434 -23.65 26.85 10.37
CA ILE A 434 -23.37 25.42 10.55
C ILE A 434 -24.02 24.91 11.83
N LEU A 435 -23.88 25.65 12.94
CA LEU A 435 -24.54 25.31 14.20
C LEU A 435 -26.06 25.21 14.06
N LYS A 436 -26.70 26.14 13.35
CA LYS A 436 -28.14 26.07 13.07
C LYS A 436 -28.52 24.76 12.38
N LEU A 437 -27.78 24.37 11.34
CA LEU A 437 -27.99 23.11 10.62
C LEU A 437 -27.75 21.87 11.50
N MET A 438 -26.74 21.91 12.40
CA MET A 438 -26.53 20.83 13.37
C MET A 438 -27.69 20.72 14.36
N GLN A 439 -28.26 21.84 14.82
CA GLN A 439 -29.44 21.82 15.70
C GLN A 439 -30.68 21.24 15.01
N GLU A 440 -30.83 21.43 13.70
CA GLU A 440 -31.90 20.82 12.91
C GLU A 440 -31.80 19.30 12.85
N LYS A 441 -30.60 18.74 13.11
CA LYS A 441 -30.35 17.30 13.23
C LYS A 441 -30.58 16.74 14.64
N GLU A 442 -31.00 17.56 15.60
CA GLU A 442 -31.26 17.16 17.00
C GLU A 442 -30.05 16.50 17.71
N THR A 443 -28.82 16.92 17.35
CA THR A 443 -27.58 16.40 17.94
C THR A 443 -27.59 16.43 19.47
N GLY A 444 -26.91 15.46 20.10
CA GLY A 444 -26.81 15.35 21.56
C GLY A 444 -25.78 16.31 22.17
N LEU A 445 -24.74 16.64 21.41
CA LEU A 445 -23.69 17.59 21.79
C LEU A 445 -23.14 18.27 20.54
N ASN A 446 -22.94 19.60 20.60
CA ASN A 446 -22.34 20.40 19.54
C ASN A 446 -21.09 21.09 20.06
N VAL A 447 -19.91 20.68 19.58
CA VAL A 447 -18.62 21.27 19.97
C VAL A 447 -17.98 21.96 18.80
N PHE A 448 -17.62 23.24 18.97
CA PHE A 448 -16.88 24.03 17.99
C PHE A 448 -15.56 24.47 18.60
N LEU A 449 -14.46 24.00 18.03
CA LEU A 449 -13.10 24.36 18.45
C LEU A 449 -12.48 25.21 17.34
N LEU A 450 -12.40 26.52 17.54
CA LEU A 450 -12.01 27.48 16.52
C LEU A 450 -10.62 28.03 16.82
N ASP A 451 -9.62 27.50 16.13
CA ASP A 451 -8.21 27.87 16.21
C ASP A 451 -7.85 28.89 15.12
N MET A 452 -8.42 30.09 15.30
CA MET A 452 -8.33 31.17 14.33
C MET A 452 -8.38 32.54 15.01
N CYS A 453 -7.93 33.57 14.29
CA CYS A 453 -8.12 34.96 14.70
C CYS A 453 -9.61 35.33 14.78
N ARG A 454 -9.93 36.30 15.63
CA ARG A 454 -11.31 36.80 15.82
C ARG A 454 -11.39 38.32 15.74
N LYS A 455 -10.48 38.91 14.95
CA LYS A 455 -10.53 40.33 14.59
C LYS A 455 -11.73 40.62 13.71
N ARG A 456 -12.16 41.89 13.71
CA ARG A 456 -13.19 42.38 12.79
C ARG A 456 -12.61 42.45 11.38
N ASN A 457 -13.38 42.02 10.38
CA ASN A 457 -13.09 42.30 8.98
C ASN A 457 -13.83 43.59 8.58
N ASP A 458 -13.09 44.66 8.32
CA ASP A 458 -13.64 45.97 7.97
C ASP A 458 -14.18 46.05 6.54
N TYR A 459 -13.85 45.09 5.67
CA TYR A 459 -14.36 45.01 4.29
C TYR A 459 -15.72 44.31 4.21
N ASP A 460 -16.15 43.68 5.29
CA ASP A 460 -17.41 42.95 5.41
C ASP A 460 -18.44 43.81 6.15
N ASP A 461 -19.17 44.61 5.37
CA ASP A 461 -20.24 45.48 5.85
C ASP A 461 -21.56 44.74 6.12
N THR A 462 -21.61 43.42 5.90
CA THR A 462 -22.84 42.67 6.14
C THR A 462 -23.12 42.58 7.64
N ILE A 463 -24.36 42.89 8.01
CA ILE A 463 -24.90 42.68 9.36
C ILE A 463 -25.88 41.51 9.25
N PRO A 464 -25.40 40.27 9.38
CA PRO A 464 -26.25 39.12 9.16
C PRO A 464 -27.22 38.99 10.34
N ILE A 465 -28.51 39.13 10.06
CA ILE A 465 -29.59 38.86 11.02
C ILE A 465 -29.92 37.38 10.89
N LEU A 466 -29.21 36.54 11.64
CA LEU A 466 -29.54 35.12 11.73
C LEU A 466 -30.79 34.96 12.61
N ASP A 467 -31.63 34.00 12.24
CA ASP A 467 -32.71 33.55 13.13
C ASP A 467 -32.15 33.17 14.50
N ALA A 468 -32.90 33.44 15.55
CA ALA A 468 -32.51 33.04 16.89
C ALA A 468 -32.29 31.52 16.94
N LEU A 469 -31.11 31.10 17.39
CA LEU A 469 -30.77 29.70 17.60
C LEU A 469 -31.73 29.09 18.62
N LYS A 470 -32.09 27.82 18.42
CA LYS A 470 -32.92 27.09 19.39
C LYS A 470 -32.15 26.95 20.71
N VAL A 471 -32.84 26.99 21.84
CA VAL A 471 -32.21 26.74 23.15
C VAL A 471 -32.14 25.23 23.37
N THR A 472 -31.10 24.58 22.82
CA THR A 472 -30.88 23.13 22.95
C THR A 472 -30.05 22.75 24.17
N ALA A 473 -29.42 23.73 24.84
CA ALA A 473 -28.61 23.55 26.05
C ALA A 473 -27.50 22.49 25.95
N ASN A 474 -26.90 22.35 24.76
CA ASN A 474 -25.91 21.33 24.43
C ASN A 474 -24.78 21.85 23.51
N ILE A 475 -24.51 23.15 23.54
CA ILE A 475 -23.54 23.80 22.66
C ILE A 475 -22.33 24.26 23.47
N VAL A 476 -21.12 23.98 22.97
CA VAL A 476 -19.86 24.40 23.54
C VAL A 476 -18.96 24.96 22.43
N PHE A 477 -18.49 26.19 22.61
CA PHE A 477 -17.44 26.79 21.82
C PHE A 477 -16.17 26.91 22.65
N GLY A 478 -15.06 26.41 22.12
CA GLY A 478 -13.71 26.73 22.57
C GLY A 478 -13.02 27.57 21.51
N TYR A 479 -12.88 28.87 21.76
CA TYR A 479 -12.13 29.76 20.88
C TYR A 479 -10.70 29.85 21.35
N ALA A 480 -9.74 29.63 20.45
CA ALA A 480 -8.31 29.73 20.77
C ALA A 480 -7.88 31.12 21.25
N THR A 481 -8.66 32.17 20.92
CA THR A 481 -8.44 33.55 21.33
C THR A 481 -9.74 34.28 21.67
N CYS A 482 -9.64 35.39 22.40
CA CYS A 482 -10.77 36.26 22.73
C CYS A 482 -11.28 37.03 21.50
N GLN A 483 -12.53 37.51 21.57
CA GLN A 483 -13.08 38.40 20.54
C GLN A 483 -12.19 39.64 20.31
N GLY A 484 -11.88 39.94 19.05
CA GLY A 484 -11.00 41.05 18.66
C GLY A 484 -9.50 40.75 18.73
N ALA A 485 -9.09 39.56 19.15
CA ALA A 485 -7.69 39.17 19.30
C ALA A 485 -7.21 38.18 18.22
N GLU A 486 -5.90 37.92 18.21
CA GLU A 486 -5.24 36.98 17.28
C GLU A 486 -4.99 35.63 17.95
N ALA A 487 -4.94 34.58 17.14
CA ALA A 487 -4.42 33.27 17.52
C ALA A 487 -3.05 33.08 16.85
N PHE A 488 -2.08 32.53 17.58
CA PHE A 488 -0.68 32.48 17.14
C PHE A 488 -0.17 31.05 16.92
N GLU A 489 0.72 30.91 15.94
CA GLU A 489 1.60 29.76 15.75
C GLU A 489 3.09 30.18 15.90
N ILE A 490 3.96 29.23 16.24
CA ILE A 490 5.39 29.49 16.46
C ILE A 490 6.15 29.37 15.13
N GLN A 491 6.62 30.49 14.56
CA GLN A 491 7.20 30.54 13.21
C GLN A 491 8.48 29.72 12.99
N HIS A 492 9.26 29.40 14.04
CA HIS A 492 10.61 28.81 13.93
C HIS A 492 10.70 27.30 14.18
N SER A 493 9.61 26.63 14.56
CA SER A 493 9.62 25.20 14.89
C SER A 493 8.72 24.44 13.93
N GLY A 494 9.29 23.94 12.83
CA GLY A 494 8.55 23.43 11.66
C GLY A 494 7.50 22.34 11.91
N LEU A 495 7.59 21.60 13.03
CA LEU A 495 6.60 20.58 13.43
C LEU A 495 6.01 20.82 14.83
N ALA A 496 6.01 22.06 15.31
CA ALA A 496 5.34 22.39 16.56
C ALA A 496 3.86 22.69 16.34
N ASN A 497 3.06 22.36 17.33
CA ASN A 497 1.66 22.75 17.39
C ASN A 497 1.47 24.27 17.49
N GLY A 498 0.29 24.72 17.05
CA GLY A 498 -0.27 25.99 17.44
C GLY A 498 -0.48 26.06 18.95
N ILE A 499 -0.57 27.29 19.49
CA ILE A 499 -0.63 27.47 20.95
C ILE A 499 -1.85 26.76 21.57
N PHE A 500 -3.00 26.80 20.91
CA PHE A 500 -4.21 26.17 21.43
C PHE A 500 -4.07 24.65 21.48
N MET A 501 -3.67 24.02 20.37
CA MET A 501 -3.48 22.57 20.31
C MET A 501 -2.37 22.08 21.24
N LYS A 502 -1.29 22.86 21.42
CA LYS A 502 -0.20 22.55 22.37
C LYS A 502 -0.72 22.20 23.76
N PHE A 503 -1.75 22.90 24.25
CA PHE A 503 -2.33 22.65 25.57
C PHE A 503 -3.55 21.74 25.52
N LEU A 504 -4.38 21.84 24.47
CA LEU A 504 -5.58 21.02 24.33
C LEU A 504 -5.24 19.52 24.30
N LYS A 505 -4.18 19.14 23.57
CA LYS A 505 -3.81 17.74 23.38
C LYS A 505 -3.49 16.99 24.67
N ASP A 506 -2.94 17.69 25.66
CA ASP A 506 -2.55 17.11 26.95
C ASP A 506 -3.76 16.81 27.84
N ARG A 507 -4.92 17.41 27.55
CA ARG A 507 -6.15 17.32 28.34
C ARG A 507 -7.29 16.57 27.65
N LEU A 508 -7.26 16.44 26.32
CA LEU A 508 -8.42 16.00 25.53
C LEU A 508 -8.95 14.60 25.91
N LEU A 509 -8.06 13.70 26.36
CA LEU A 509 -8.41 12.33 26.74
C LEU A 509 -8.94 12.20 28.18
N GLU A 510 -8.98 13.28 28.95
CA GLU A 510 -9.48 13.25 30.32
C GLU A 510 -11.00 13.02 30.36
N ASP A 511 -11.44 12.11 31.23
CA ASP A 511 -12.86 11.81 31.44
C ASP A 511 -13.55 12.90 32.28
N LYS A 512 -13.75 14.06 31.66
CA LYS A 512 -14.35 15.25 32.25
C LYS A 512 -15.39 15.87 31.32
N LYS A 513 -16.38 16.54 31.92
CA LYS A 513 -17.32 17.39 31.16
C LYS A 513 -16.49 18.34 30.29
N ILE A 514 -16.81 18.44 29.00
CA ILE A 514 -15.98 19.19 28.03
C ILE A 514 -15.76 20.66 28.44
N THR A 515 -16.72 21.29 29.14
CA THR A 515 -16.55 22.65 29.65
C THR A 515 -15.49 22.75 30.74
N VAL A 516 -15.39 21.75 31.62
CA VAL A 516 -14.38 21.70 32.69
C VAL A 516 -13.00 21.43 32.09
N LEU A 517 -12.93 20.51 31.12
CA LEU A 517 -11.72 20.22 30.37
C LEU A 517 -11.17 21.48 29.70
N LEU A 518 -12.01 22.23 28.96
CA LEU A 518 -11.58 23.46 28.30
C LEU A 518 -11.19 24.57 29.29
N ASP A 519 -11.79 24.61 30.47
CA ASP A 519 -11.43 25.56 31.54
C ASP A 519 -10.01 25.29 32.04
N GLU A 520 -9.64 24.03 32.25
CA GLU A 520 -8.27 23.63 32.60
C GLU A 520 -7.27 23.94 31.48
N VAL A 521 -7.67 23.77 30.21
CA VAL A 521 -6.84 24.19 29.06
C VAL A 521 -6.64 25.71 29.08
N ALA A 522 -7.66 26.50 29.42
CA ALA A 522 -7.53 27.94 29.56
C ALA A 522 -6.56 28.34 30.68
N GLU A 523 -6.62 27.65 31.83
CA GLU A 523 -5.67 27.85 32.94
C GLU A 523 -4.23 27.52 32.53
N ASP A 524 -4.01 26.42 31.82
CA ASP A 524 -2.69 26.01 31.34
C ASP A 524 -2.13 26.98 30.30
N MET A 525 -2.97 27.44 29.38
CA MET A 525 -2.58 28.46 28.41
C MET A 525 -2.28 29.82 29.08
N GLY A 526 -2.98 30.16 30.17
CA GLY A 526 -2.71 31.37 30.96
C GLY A 526 -1.35 31.39 31.66
N LYS A 527 -0.73 30.22 31.86
CA LYS A 527 0.65 30.09 32.39
C LYS A 527 1.72 30.30 31.30
N CYS A 528 1.33 30.32 30.03
CA CYS A 528 2.26 30.50 28.91
C CYS A 528 2.74 31.96 28.80
N HIS A 529 4.05 32.17 28.96
CA HIS A 529 4.62 33.52 28.84
C HIS A 529 4.60 34.08 27.41
N LEU A 530 4.61 33.23 26.38
CA LEU A 530 4.65 33.67 24.97
C LEU A 530 3.35 34.36 24.53
N THR A 531 2.21 33.95 25.09
CA THR A 531 0.88 34.43 24.68
C THR A 531 0.22 35.35 25.70
N LYS A 532 0.89 35.62 26.83
CA LYS A 532 0.37 36.48 27.89
C LYS A 532 -0.01 37.87 27.35
N GLY A 533 -1.29 38.22 27.46
CA GLY A 533 -1.83 39.49 26.98
C GLY A 533 -2.09 39.58 25.47
N LYS A 534 -1.81 38.51 24.72
CA LYS A 534 -2.02 38.43 23.26
C LYS A 534 -3.09 37.40 22.86
N GLN A 535 -3.09 36.24 23.52
CA GLN A 535 -4.03 35.15 23.24
C GLN A 535 -4.46 34.50 24.56
N ALA A 536 -5.77 34.35 24.74
CA ALA A 536 -6.40 33.69 25.88
C ALA A 536 -7.63 32.91 25.39
N LEU A 537 -7.86 31.73 25.94
CA LEU A 537 -8.93 30.84 25.49
C LEU A 537 -10.26 31.41 25.99
N GLU A 538 -11.24 31.56 25.09
CA GLU A 538 -12.60 31.96 25.46
C GLU A 538 -13.54 30.75 25.32
N ILE A 539 -14.25 30.43 26.40
CA ILE A 539 -15.25 29.36 26.42
C ILE A 539 -16.63 30.00 26.40
N ARG A 540 -17.47 29.62 25.43
CA ARG A 540 -18.91 29.92 25.46
C ARG A 540 -19.69 28.63 25.48
N SER A 541 -20.49 28.42 26.52
CA SER A 541 -21.24 27.17 26.68
C SER A 541 -22.67 27.43 27.13
N SER A 542 -23.58 26.65 26.55
CA SER A 542 -24.95 26.47 27.05
C SER A 542 -25.19 25.03 27.55
N LEU A 543 -24.14 24.20 27.58
CA LEU A 543 -24.22 22.78 27.94
C LEU A 543 -24.66 22.60 29.40
N SER A 544 -25.90 22.18 29.61
CA SER A 544 -26.47 21.94 30.93
C SER A 544 -26.07 20.57 31.50
N GLU A 545 -26.08 19.53 30.67
CA GLU A 545 -25.78 18.15 31.06
C GLU A 545 -24.28 17.89 31.24
N LYS A 546 -23.93 16.79 31.91
CA LYS A 546 -22.53 16.40 32.21
C LYS A 546 -21.88 15.62 31.06
N ARG A 547 -22.05 16.08 29.82
CA ARG A 547 -21.53 15.39 28.62
C ARG A 547 -20.02 15.58 28.47
N ALA A 548 -19.32 14.49 28.14
CA ALA A 548 -17.87 14.45 27.91
C ALA A 548 -17.56 13.84 26.53
N LEU A 549 -16.35 14.10 25.99
CA LEU A 549 -15.92 13.47 24.73
C LEU A 549 -15.67 11.96 24.90
N THR A 550 -15.38 11.55 26.14
CA THR A 550 -15.20 10.16 26.60
C THR A 550 -16.51 9.42 26.81
N ASP A 551 -17.67 10.07 26.67
CA ASP A 551 -18.97 9.41 26.85
C ASP A 551 -19.06 8.17 25.94
N PRO A 552 -19.53 7.02 26.47
CA PRO A 552 -19.68 5.83 25.66
C PRO A 552 -20.74 6.03 24.58
N ILE A 553 -20.53 5.39 23.44
CA ILE A 553 -21.57 5.28 22.43
C ILE A 553 -22.60 4.27 22.93
N GLN A 554 -23.87 4.67 23.01
CA GLN A 554 -24.97 3.80 23.45
C GLN A 554 -24.97 2.52 22.61
N GLY A 555 -24.98 1.35 23.26
CA GLY A 555 -25.04 0.06 22.57
C GLY A 555 -26.22 0.05 21.61
N THR A 556 -25.95 0.08 20.31
CA THR A 556 -26.91 0.50 19.30
C THR A 556 -27.81 -0.65 18.88
N GLU A 557 -29.11 -0.46 19.03
CA GLU A 557 -30.04 -0.93 18.01
C GLU A 557 -29.65 -0.24 16.69
N TYR A 558 -29.27 -1.03 15.68
CA TYR A 558 -28.82 -0.53 14.38
C TYR A 558 -30.01 -0.02 13.56
N SER A 559 -30.40 1.24 13.78
CA SER A 559 -31.27 1.96 12.84
C SER A 559 -30.59 2.07 11.47
N ALA A 560 -31.36 1.95 10.38
CA ALA A 560 -30.86 2.10 8.99
C ALA A 560 -30.06 3.40 8.78
N GLU A 561 -30.40 4.45 9.52
CA GLU A 561 -29.71 5.74 9.54
C GLU A 561 -28.27 5.62 10.08
N SER A 562 -28.03 4.78 11.09
CA SER A 562 -26.69 4.52 11.64
C SER A 562 -25.78 3.77 10.68
N LEU A 563 -26.34 2.82 9.93
CA LEU A 563 -25.64 2.04 8.89
C LEU A 563 -25.17 2.92 7.73
N VAL A 564 -26.03 3.81 7.22
CA VAL A 564 -25.68 4.72 6.13
C VAL A 564 -24.52 5.64 6.53
N ARG A 565 -24.52 6.15 7.77
CA ARG A 565 -23.44 6.98 8.31
C ARG A 565 -22.11 6.25 8.40
N ASN A 566 -22.13 5.03 8.94
CA ASN A 566 -20.94 4.19 9.03
C ASN A 566 -20.34 3.89 7.65
N LEU A 567 -21.20 3.57 6.68
CA LEU A 567 -20.80 3.26 5.31
C LEU A 567 -20.23 4.50 4.59
N GLN A 568 -20.85 5.66 4.75
CA GLN A 568 -20.34 6.92 4.19
C GLN A 568 -18.98 7.28 4.78
N TRP A 569 -18.82 7.22 6.10
CA TRP A 569 -17.53 7.52 6.73
C TRP A 569 -16.42 6.52 6.35
N ALA A 570 -16.74 5.22 6.29
CA ALA A 570 -15.80 4.18 5.89
C ALA A 570 -15.30 4.36 4.45
N LYS A 571 -16.19 4.72 3.52
CA LYS A 571 -15.82 5.00 2.13
C LYS A 571 -14.76 6.12 2.00
N ALA A 572 -14.80 7.12 2.89
CA ALA A 572 -13.86 8.24 2.86
C ALA A 572 -12.45 7.92 3.40
N HIS A 573 -12.24 6.73 3.96
CA HIS A 573 -10.99 6.34 4.65
C HIS A 573 -10.35 5.06 4.12
N GLU A 574 -10.90 4.51 3.03
CA GLU A 574 -10.38 3.29 2.42
C GLU A 574 -9.18 3.62 1.52
N LEU A 575 -8.02 3.06 1.86
CA LEU A 575 -6.81 3.11 1.05
C LEU A 575 -6.86 2.03 -0.04
N PRO A 576 -6.29 2.27 -1.23
CA PRO A 576 -6.07 1.22 -2.20
C PRO A 576 -5.16 0.11 -1.63
N GLU A 577 -5.38 -1.13 -2.07
CA GLU A 577 -4.51 -2.24 -1.70
C GLU A 577 -3.12 -2.10 -2.33
N SER A 578 -2.09 -2.50 -1.59
CA SER A 578 -0.72 -2.55 -2.11
C SER A 578 -0.60 -3.58 -3.25
N MET A 579 0.16 -3.24 -4.28
CA MET A 579 0.24 -4.01 -5.53
C MET A 579 1.69 -4.41 -5.83
N CYS A 580 1.88 -5.59 -6.42
CA CYS A 580 3.17 -5.99 -6.99
C CYS A 580 3.06 -6.04 -8.51
N LEU A 581 3.66 -5.06 -9.18
CA LEU A 581 3.67 -4.91 -10.63
C LEU A 581 4.79 -5.75 -11.23
N LYS A 582 4.49 -6.55 -12.25
CA LYS A 582 5.48 -7.38 -12.96
C LYS A 582 5.63 -6.84 -14.38
N PHE A 583 6.84 -6.42 -14.71
CA PHE A 583 7.20 -5.92 -16.04
C PHE A 583 7.70 -7.07 -16.93
N ASP A 584 7.58 -6.92 -18.24
CA ASP A 584 7.92 -7.98 -19.21
C ASP A 584 9.40 -8.38 -19.14
N CYS A 585 10.26 -7.44 -18.77
CA CYS A 585 11.68 -7.67 -18.54
C CYS A 585 11.99 -8.49 -17.26
N GLY A 586 10.96 -8.88 -16.49
CA GLY A 586 11.06 -9.69 -15.28
C GLY A 586 11.24 -8.90 -13.99
N VAL A 587 11.43 -7.59 -14.05
CA VAL A 587 11.49 -6.72 -12.86
C VAL A 587 10.13 -6.70 -12.16
N GLN A 588 10.14 -6.73 -10.82
CA GLN A 588 8.95 -6.57 -10.01
C GLN A 588 9.06 -5.34 -9.12
N ILE A 589 8.01 -4.52 -9.11
CA ILE A 589 7.93 -3.27 -8.34
C ILE A 589 6.77 -3.37 -7.35
N GLN A 590 7.05 -3.16 -6.07
CA GLN A 590 6.03 -2.96 -5.06
C GLN A 590 5.55 -1.51 -5.12
N LEU A 591 4.24 -1.35 -5.27
CA LEU A 591 3.51 -0.10 -5.17
C LEU A 591 2.68 -0.15 -3.89
N GLY A 592 2.79 0.86 -3.04
CA GLY A 592 2.03 0.94 -1.80
C GLY A 592 1.48 2.34 -1.53
N PHE A 593 0.52 2.39 -0.61
CA PHE A 593 -0.27 3.58 -0.30
C PHE A 593 -0.30 3.81 1.21
N ALA A 594 -0.27 5.08 1.62
CA ALA A 594 -0.48 5.49 3.00
C ALA A 594 -1.32 6.77 3.06
N ALA A 595 -2.14 6.93 4.10
CA ALA A 595 -2.96 8.12 4.32
C ALA A 595 -2.29 9.03 5.35
N GLU A 596 -2.13 10.31 5.02
CA GLU A 596 -1.73 11.35 5.97
C GLU A 596 -2.97 12.08 6.51
N PHE A 597 -3.93 12.37 5.61
CA PHE A 597 -5.24 12.97 5.90
C PHE A 597 -6.30 12.34 4.97
N SER A 598 -7.59 12.60 5.20
CA SER A 598 -8.65 12.08 4.32
C SER A 598 -8.52 12.57 2.86
N ASN A 599 -7.86 13.71 2.62
CA ASN A 599 -7.54 14.21 1.27
C ASN A 599 -6.06 14.17 0.88
N VAL A 600 -5.20 13.54 1.70
CA VAL A 600 -3.76 13.47 1.46
C VAL A 600 -3.29 12.03 1.52
N MET A 601 -2.80 11.51 0.39
CA MET A 601 -2.27 10.15 0.27
C MET A 601 -0.83 10.18 -0.23
N ILE A 602 -0.03 9.22 0.22
CA ILE A 602 1.35 9.01 -0.22
C ILE A 602 1.41 7.71 -0.99
N ILE A 603 1.97 7.79 -2.20
CA ILE A 603 2.35 6.65 -3.01
C ILE A 603 3.83 6.38 -2.78
N TYR A 604 4.20 5.11 -2.61
CA TYR A 604 5.60 4.71 -2.56
C TYR A 604 5.89 3.51 -3.45
N THR A 605 7.04 3.55 -4.13
CA THR A 605 7.50 2.49 -5.02
C THR A 605 8.87 1.93 -4.61
N SER A 606 9.06 0.62 -4.74
CA SER A 606 10.37 -0.02 -4.58
C SER A 606 10.51 -1.22 -5.50
N ILE A 607 11.73 -1.44 -6.00
CA ILE A 607 12.04 -2.64 -6.79
C ILE A 607 12.23 -3.81 -5.83
N VAL A 608 11.33 -4.79 -5.88
CA VAL A 608 11.38 -5.98 -5.02
C VAL A 608 12.12 -7.15 -5.64
N TYR A 609 12.19 -7.19 -6.98
CA TYR A 609 12.96 -8.18 -7.70
C TYR A 609 13.54 -7.58 -8.98
N LYS A 610 14.84 -7.81 -9.21
CA LYS A 610 15.57 -7.42 -10.41
C LYS A 610 16.30 -8.65 -10.97
N PRO A 611 16.00 -9.09 -12.20
CA PRO A 611 16.71 -10.19 -12.84
C PRO A 611 18.23 -9.95 -12.94
N PRO A 612 19.07 -11.00 -12.89
CA PRO A 612 20.54 -10.88 -12.97
C PRO A 612 21.05 -10.22 -14.27
N GLU A 613 20.32 -10.40 -15.37
CA GLU A 613 20.62 -9.84 -16.68
C GLU A 613 20.44 -8.32 -16.75
N ILE A 614 19.69 -7.71 -15.83
CA ILE A 614 19.51 -6.26 -15.77
C ILE A 614 20.53 -5.69 -14.80
N ILE A 615 21.39 -4.78 -15.26
CA ILE A 615 22.47 -4.20 -14.43
C ILE A 615 21.99 -3.01 -13.60
N MET A 616 21.15 -2.15 -14.19
CA MET A 616 20.53 -1.00 -13.54
C MET A 616 19.06 -0.92 -13.91
N CYS A 617 18.23 -0.49 -12.96
CA CYS A 617 16.85 -0.14 -13.22
C CYS A 617 16.33 0.87 -12.20
N ASP A 618 15.50 1.80 -12.66
CA ASP A 618 14.85 2.83 -11.86
C ASP A 618 13.36 2.81 -12.15
N ALA A 619 12.54 2.94 -11.09
CA ALA A 619 11.08 2.92 -11.19
C ALA A 619 10.51 4.21 -10.62
N TYR A 620 9.66 4.89 -11.37
CA TYR A 620 9.06 6.17 -10.96
C TYR A 620 7.60 6.28 -11.43
N VAL A 621 6.82 7.10 -10.73
CA VAL A 621 5.42 7.38 -11.08
C VAL A 621 5.29 8.71 -11.82
N THR A 622 4.40 8.74 -12.82
CA THR A 622 4.14 9.91 -13.66
C THR A 622 2.69 9.91 -14.18
N ASP A 623 2.33 10.91 -14.98
CA ASP A 623 1.04 11.01 -15.67
C ASP A 623 -0.17 11.01 -14.73
N PHE A 624 -0.04 11.67 -13.57
CA PHE A 624 -1.16 11.87 -12.66
C PHE A 624 -2.25 12.76 -13.28
N PRO A 625 -3.52 12.62 -12.85
CA PRO A 625 -4.60 13.47 -13.32
C PRO A 625 -4.32 14.95 -13.05
N LEU A 626 -4.54 15.81 -14.06
CA LEU A 626 -4.26 17.25 -14.00
C LEU A 626 -5.01 17.96 -12.86
N ASP A 627 -6.18 17.45 -12.45
CA ASP A 627 -6.96 17.98 -11.32
C ASP A 627 -6.18 17.99 -9.99
N LEU A 628 -5.20 17.09 -9.83
CA LEU A 628 -4.39 16.98 -8.61
C LEU A 628 -3.25 18.00 -8.53
N ASP A 629 -2.91 18.68 -9.63
CA ASP A 629 -1.88 19.73 -9.70
C ASP A 629 -0.53 19.31 -9.06
N ILE A 630 -0.08 18.09 -9.38
CA ILE A 630 1.17 17.55 -8.85
C ILE A 630 2.35 18.18 -9.59
N ASP A 631 3.25 18.86 -8.87
CA ASP A 631 4.54 19.29 -9.42
C ASP A 631 5.43 18.05 -9.61
N PRO A 632 5.83 17.70 -10.85
CA PRO A 632 6.73 16.57 -11.09
C PRO A 632 8.06 16.69 -10.35
N LYS A 633 8.49 17.91 -9.98
CA LYS A 633 9.69 18.13 -9.18
C LYS A 633 9.55 17.69 -7.75
N ASP A 634 8.34 17.56 -7.21
CA ASP A 634 8.08 17.15 -5.83
C ASP A 634 7.68 15.66 -5.73
N ALA A 635 7.53 14.99 -6.88
CA ALA A 635 7.29 13.56 -6.98
C ALA A 635 8.59 12.73 -6.94
N ASN A 636 8.46 11.43 -6.68
CA ASN A 636 9.53 10.43 -6.76
C ASN A 636 10.76 10.76 -5.90
N LYS A 637 10.54 11.19 -4.66
CA LYS A 637 11.59 11.60 -3.74
C LYS A 637 12.20 10.44 -2.97
N GLY A 638 13.45 10.59 -2.54
CA GLY A 638 14.18 9.55 -1.81
C GLY A 638 13.76 9.45 -0.34
N THR A 639 13.13 10.51 0.20
CA THR A 639 12.49 10.48 1.52
C THR A 639 11.11 11.13 1.51
N PRO A 640 10.20 10.76 2.44
CA PRO A 640 8.88 11.39 2.52
C PRO A 640 8.95 12.90 2.81
N GLU A 641 9.93 13.37 3.57
CA GLU A 641 10.08 14.78 3.96
C GLU A 641 10.34 15.69 2.77
N GLU A 642 11.04 15.19 1.74
CA GLU A 642 11.29 15.90 0.49
C GLU A 642 9.99 16.15 -0.31
N THR A 643 8.94 15.36 -0.07
CA THR A 643 7.59 15.57 -0.65
C THR A 643 6.73 16.51 0.21
N GLY A 644 7.24 16.99 1.34
CA GLY A 644 6.48 17.73 2.33
C GLY A 644 5.59 16.87 3.24
N SER A 645 5.79 15.54 3.25
CA SER A 645 5.18 14.63 4.23
C SER A 645 6.11 14.47 5.42
N TYR A 646 5.69 14.94 6.59
CA TYR A 646 6.50 14.90 7.82
C TYR A 646 5.91 14.01 8.92
N LEU A 647 4.61 13.68 8.80
CA LEU A 647 3.83 13.09 9.90
C LEU A 647 3.85 11.56 9.87
N VAL A 648 3.81 10.97 8.67
CA VAL A 648 3.75 9.52 8.44
C VAL A 648 5.08 8.91 8.01
N SER A 649 6.16 9.69 7.97
CA SER A 649 7.48 9.24 7.51
C SER A 649 8.03 8.04 8.29
N LYS A 650 7.65 7.90 9.56
CA LYS A 650 8.10 6.80 10.43
C LYS A 650 7.42 5.47 10.12
N ASP A 651 6.21 5.53 9.58
CA ASP A 651 5.36 4.36 9.32
C ASP A 651 5.53 3.82 7.89
N LEU A 652 6.19 4.59 7.02
CA LEU A 652 6.46 4.22 5.64
C LEU A 652 7.67 3.27 5.50
N PRO A 653 7.61 2.29 4.59
CA PRO A 653 8.76 1.45 4.27
C PRO A 653 9.95 2.28 3.81
N LYS A 654 11.17 1.93 4.26
CA LYS A 654 12.41 2.61 3.86
C LYS A 654 12.86 2.17 2.47
N HIS A 655 13.74 2.95 1.84
CA HIS A 655 14.32 2.65 0.51
C HIS A 655 13.27 2.57 -0.62
N CYS A 656 12.28 3.47 -0.58
CA CYS A 656 11.30 3.66 -1.64
C CYS A 656 11.49 5.05 -2.27
N LEU A 657 10.87 5.27 -3.43
CA LEU A 657 10.55 6.61 -3.92
C LEU A 657 9.15 7.00 -3.47
N TYR A 658 8.97 8.24 -3.02
CA TYR A 658 7.72 8.73 -2.45
C TYR A 658 7.12 9.85 -3.30
N THR A 659 5.80 9.85 -3.43
CA THR A 659 5.03 10.91 -4.11
C THR A 659 3.81 11.24 -3.26
N ARG A 660 3.65 12.52 -2.90
CA ARG A 660 2.54 13.01 -2.07
C ARG A 660 1.43 13.60 -2.93
N LEU A 661 0.22 13.07 -2.77
CA LEU A 661 -1.00 13.55 -3.43
C LEU A 661 -1.87 14.28 -2.40
N SER A 662 -1.80 15.61 -2.35
CA SER A 662 -2.37 16.42 -1.26
C SER A 662 -3.77 16.99 -1.53
N SER A 663 -4.31 16.81 -2.74
CA SER A 663 -5.57 17.43 -3.17
C SER A 663 -6.58 16.41 -3.69
N LEU A 664 -6.73 15.25 -3.01
CA LEU A 664 -7.63 14.19 -3.49
C LEU A 664 -9.10 14.62 -3.60
N GLN A 665 -9.52 15.64 -2.85
CA GLN A 665 -10.85 16.22 -2.95
C GLN A 665 -11.12 16.94 -4.28
N LYS A 666 -10.10 17.15 -5.12
CA LYS A 666 -10.20 17.74 -6.46
C LYS A 666 -10.42 16.70 -7.56
N LEU A 667 -10.18 15.43 -7.24
CA LEU A 667 -10.19 14.33 -8.20
C LEU A 667 -11.63 13.98 -8.61
N LYS A 668 -11.99 14.30 -9.85
CA LYS A 668 -13.33 14.03 -10.39
C LYS A 668 -13.49 12.61 -10.95
N GLU A 669 -12.44 12.10 -11.56
CA GLU A 669 -12.38 10.79 -12.21
C GLU A 669 -11.64 9.76 -11.35
N HIS A 670 -11.38 8.57 -11.87
CA HIS A 670 -10.51 7.62 -11.20
C HIS A 670 -9.07 8.14 -11.14
N LEU A 671 -8.35 7.81 -10.07
CA LEU A 671 -6.92 8.03 -9.96
C LEU A 671 -6.21 7.01 -10.86
N VAL A 672 -5.85 7.48 -12.05
CA VAL A 672 -5.09 6.75 -13.05
C VAL A 672 -3.74 7.43 -13.22
N PHE A 673 -2.65 6.66 -13.13
CA PHE A 673 -1.29 7.15 -13.29
C PHE A 673 -0.38 6.04 -13.85
N THR A 674 0.80 6.42 -14.31
CA THR A 674 1.75 5.50 -14.92
C THR A 674 2.89 5.17 -13.98
N VAL A 675 3.26 3.89 -13.88
CA VAL A 675 4.54 3.44 -13.31
C VAL A 675 5.49 3.18 -14.47
N CYS A 676 6.53 4.00 -14.58
CA CYS A 676 7.60 3.86 -15.56
C CYS A 676 8.77 3.08 -14.97
N LEU A 677 9.41 2.28 -15.81
CA LEU A 677 10.61 1.51 -15.50
C LEU A 677 11.66 1.78 -16.58
N SER A 678 12.78 2.39 -16.20
CA SER A 678 13.96 2.54 -17.07
C SER A 678 14.99 1.50 -16.64
N TYR A 679 15.55 0.71 -17.56
CA TYR A 679 16.45 -0.39 -17.23
C TYR A 679 17.47 -0.69 -18.34
N GLN A 680 18.57 -1.35 -17.98
CA GLN A 680 19.65 -1.69 -18.90
C GLN A 680 20.11 -3.13 -18.72
N TYR A 681 20.27 -3.86 -19.83
CA TYR A 681 20.79 -5.23 -19.83
C TYR A 681 22.32 -5.26 -19.78
N SER A 682 22.86 -6.31 -19.16
CA SER A 682 24.31 -6.56 -19.12
C SER A 682 24.88 -6.70 -20.53
N GLY A 683 25.87 -5.88 -20.87
CA GLY A 683 26.54 -5.91 -22.17
C GLY A 683 25.86 -5.09 -23.28
N LEU A 684 24.77 -4.40 -22.99
CA LEU A 684 24.11 -3.46 -23.90
C LEU A 684 24.24 -2.04 -23.35
N GLU A 685 24.58 -1.06 -24.20
CA GLU A 685 24.70 0.36 -23.79
C GLU A 685 23.34 1.08 -23.76
N ASP A 686 22.34 0.55 -24.47
CA ASP A 686 21.02 1.18 -24.60
C ASP A 686 20.19 0.99 -23.32
N THR A 687 19.61 2.10 -22.84
CA THR A 687 18.59 2.08 -21.79
C THR A 687 17.23 1.84 -22.43
N VAL A 688 16.48 0.88 -21.88
CA VAL A 688 15.12 0.54 -22.30
C VAL A 688 14.15 1.18 -21.32
N GLU A 689 13.03 1.68 -21.83
CA GLU A 689 11.92 2.17 -21.03
C GLU A 689 10.68 1.30 -21.27
N ASP A 690 10.03 0.92 -20.17
CA ASP A 690 8.74 0.25 -20.16
C ASP A 690 7.81 0.95 -19.18
N LYS A 691 6.50 0.82 -19.36
CA LYS A 691 5.52 1.51 -18.54
C LYS A 691 4.23 0.71 -18.38
N GLN A 692 3.65 0.81 -17.19
CA GLN A 692 2.36 0.20 -16.88
C GLN A 692 1.43 1.24 -16.26
N GLU A 693 0.22 1.35 -16.82
CA GLU A 693 -0.82 2.21 -16.28
C GLU A 693 -1.51 1.51 -15.08
N VAL A 694 -1.76 2.27 -14.02
CA VAL A 694 -2.37 1.81 -12.77
C VAL A 694 -3.62 2.63 -12.49
N ASN A 695 -4.73 1.94 -12.21
CA ASN A 695 -6.00 2.56 -11.82
C ASN A 695 -6.38 2.07 -10.42
N VAL A 696 -6.46 2.99 -9.46
CA VAL A 696 -6.82 2.69 -8.07
C VAL A 696 -8.21 3.20 -7.68
N GLY A 697 -9.06 3.50 -8.67
CA GLY A 697 -10.41 4.02 -8.44
C GLY A 697 -10.39 5.41 -7.79
N LYS A 698 -11.32 5.66 -6.86
CA LYS A 698 -11.41 6.92 -6.09
C LYS A 698 -10.95 6.68 -4.65
N PRO A 699 -9.70 7.06 -4.29
CA PRO A 699 -9.17 6.80 -2.96
C PRO A 699 -9.69 7.82 -1.94
N LEU A 700 -9.82 7.38 -0.68
CA LEU A 700 -10.13 8.23 0.47
C LEU A 700 -11.32 9.17 0.20
N ILE A 701 -11.21 10.48 0.48
CA ILE A 701 -12.31 11.44 0.36
C ILE A 701 -12.89 11.53 -1.06
N ALA A 702 -12.11 11.22 -2.10
CA ALA A 702 -12.59 11.27 -3.49
C ALA A 702 -13.78 10.33 -3.71
N LYS A 703 -13.91 9.27 -2.90
CA LYS A 703 -15.02 8.30 -2.96
C LYS A 703 -16.37 8.89 -2.57
N LEU A 704 -16.39 10.06 -1.90
CA LEU A 704 -17.62 10.76 -1.54
C LEU A 704 -18.20 11.62 -2.68
N ASP A 705 -17.53 11.69 -3.85
CA ASP A 705 -18.03 12.43 -5.01
C ASP A 705 -18.43 13.88 -4.68
N MET A 706 -17.58 14.60 -3.93
CA MET A 706 -17.81 16.01 -3.53
C MET A 706 -18.04 16.98 -4.72
N HIS A 707 -17.76 16.54 -5.95
CA HIS A 707 -18.00 17.29 -7.19
C HIS A 707 -19.40 17.12 -7.76
N ARG A 708 -20.10 16.04 -7.39
CA ARG A 708 -21.45 15.77 -7.86
C ARG A 708 -22.38 16.61 -7.00
N GLY A 709 -22.44 17.91 -7.31
CA GLY A 709 -23.45 18.81 -6.78
C GLY A 709 -24.79 18.09 -6.89
N LEU A 710 -25.32 17.66 -5.76
CA LEU A 710 -26.64 17.06 -5.74
C LEU A 710 -27.54 18.11 -6.35
N GLY A 711 -28.17 17.78 -7.49
CA GLY A 711 -29.39 18.41 -7.95
C GLY A 711 -30.55 18.19 -6.97
N ARG A 712 -30.29 18.21 -5.65
CA ARG A 712 -31.27 18.29 -4.59
C ARG A 712 -31.48 19.76 -4.31
N LYS A 713 -32.65 20.25 -4.71
CA LYS A 713 -33.22 21.55 -4.36
C LYS A 713 -33.53 21.65 -2.85
N THR A 714 -32.57 21.34 -1.99
CA THR A 714 -32.70 21.43 -0.53
C THR A 714 -31.39 21.94 0.06
N CYS A 715 -31.05 23.20 -0.28
CA CYS A 715 -30.28 24.15 0.54
C CYS A 715 -29.88 25.43 -0.24
N PHE A 716 -30.06 25.48 -1.56
CA PHE A 716 -29.59 26.62 -2.37
C PHE A 716 -30.51 27.85 -2.45
N GLN A 717 -31.51 27.99 -1.57
CA GLN A 717 -32.39 29.18 -1.59
C GLN A 717 -32.21 30.14 -0.41
N THR A 718 -31.34 29.82 0.55
CA THR A 718 -31.01 30.71 1.68
C THR A 718 -29.68 31.45 1.52
N CYS A 719 -28.91 31.18 0.47
CA CYS A 719 -27.66 31.90 0.16
C CYS A 719 -27.84 33.11 -0.79
N LEU A 720 -29.07 33.48 -1.15
CA LEU A 720 -29.33 34.79 -1.74
C LEU A 720 -29.90 35.70 -0.65
N MET A 721 -29.10 36.69 -0.26
CA MET A 721 -29.56 37.80 0.58
C MET A 721 -30.80 38.43 -0.07
N SER A 722 -31.94 38.34 0.62
CA SER A 722 -33.16 39.02 0.21
C SER A 722 -32.94 40.53 0.32
N ASN A 723 -32.96 41.22 -0.81
CA ASN A 723 -33.01 42.68 -0.84
C ASN A 723 -34.24 43.17 -0.06
N GLY A 724 -34.00 44.09 0.88
CA GLY A 724 -35.00 44.58 1.84
C GLY A 724 -36.22 45.25 1.19
N PRO A 725 -37.30 45.45 1.98
CA PRO A 725 -38.59 45.90 1.48
C PRO A 725 -38.67 47.42 1.47
N TYR A 726 -39.29 48.03 0.46
CA TYR A 726 -40.18 49.20 0.61
C TYR A 726 -40.93 49.53 -0.69
N GLN A 727 -42.26 49.72 -0.54
CA GLN A 727 -43.25 50.38 -1.43
C GLN A 727 -43.72 49.61 -2.68
N SER A 728 -44.99 49.61 -3.10
CA SER A 728 -46.28 50.04 -2.56
C SER A 728 -47.36 49.45 -3.50
N SER A 729 -48.53 49.18 -2.94
CA SER A 729 -49.81 48.75 -3.52
C SER A 729 -50.12 49.04 -5.01
N ALA A 730 -50.70 48.04 -5.69
CA ALA A 730 -51.95 48.21 -6.44
C ALA A 730 -52.64 46.85 -6.65
N ALA A 731 -53.88 46.76 -6.19
CA ALA A 731 -54.78 45.63 -6.41
C ALA A 731 -55.38 45.68 -7.82
N THR A 732 -55.60 44.53 -8.46
CA THR A 732 -56.85 44.27 -9.19
C THR A 732 -57.09 42.77 -9.40
N SER A 733 -58.33 42.43 -9.10
CA SER A 733 -59.14 41.20 -9.25
C SER A 733 -59.12 40.45 -10.58
N GLY A 734 -59.47 39.15 -10.49
CA GLY A 734 -60.16 38.36 -11.52
C GLY A 734 -59.33 37.15 -11.97
N GLY A 735 -59.79 35.92 -12.02
CA GLY A 735 -61.12 35.31 -11.86
C GLY A 735 -60.96 33.80 -12.06
N ALA A 736 -61.92 33.04 -11.54
CA ALA A 736 -61.95 31.58 -11.46
C ALA A 736 -62.24 30.87 -12.80
N GLY A 737 -61.99 29.55 -12.84
CA GLY A 737 -62.66 28.58 -13.73
C GLY A 737 -61.73 27.46 -14.22
N HIS A 738 -61.74 26.29 -13.57
CA HIS A 738 -62.39 25.04 -14.04
C HIS A 738 -61.55 24.24 -15.06
N TYR A 739 -60.94 23.10 -14.69
CA TYR A 739 -61.45 21.73 -14.47
C TYR A 739 -61.47 20.84 -15.73
N HIS A 740 -60.95 19.62 -15.51
CA HIS A 740 -60.98 18.37 -16.29
C HIS A 740 -60.00 18.25 -17.48
N SER A 741 -59.18 17.21 -17.69
CA SER A 741 -58.94 15.83 -17.18
C SER A 741 -59.11 14.82 -18.32
N LEU A 742 -58.16 13.87 -18.39
CA LEU A 742 -58.14 12.60 -19.15
C LEU A 742 -57.91 12.75 -20.67
N GLN A 743 -57.18 11.90 -21.39
CA GLN A 743 -56.81 10.50 -21.18
C GLN A 743 -55.71 10.09 -22.20
N ASP A 744 -54.75 9.26 -21.78
CA ASP A 744 -53.93 8.35 -22.62
C ASP A 744 -54.84 7.40 -23.44
N PRO A 745 -54.42 6.77 -24.58
CA PRO A 745 -53.44 5.65 -24.54
C PRO A 745 -52.61 5.24 -25.80
N PHE A 746 -51.48 4.58 -25.51
CA PHE A 746 -50.85 3.37 -26.10
C PHE A 746 -50.38 3.22 -27.58
N HIS A 747 -49.09 2.83 -27.66
CA HIS A 747 -48.41 1.79 -28.47
C HIS A 747 -48.29 1.82 -30.01
N GLY A 748 -47.06 1.58 -30.49
CA GLY A 748 -46.78 0.98 -31.81
C GLY A 748 -45.32 1.09 -32.27
N VAL A 749 -44.55 0.02 -32.09
CA VAL A 749 -43.16 -0.20 -32.53
C VAL A 749 -43.10 -0.61 -34.02
N TYR A 750 -42.04 -0.25 -34.78
CA TYR A 750 -41.19 -1.16 -35.60
C TYR A 750 -40.21 -0.48 -36.60
N HIS A 751 -38.92 -0.88 -36.50
CA HIS A 751 -37.89 -1.24 -37.54
C HIS A 751 -37.62 -0.33 -38.77
N SER A 752 -36.45 -0.23 -39.43
CA SER A 752 -34.99 -0.43 -39.21
C SER A 752 -34.32 -0.17 -40.59
N HIS A 753 -33.18 0.56 -40.64
CA HIS A 753 -32.01 0.64 -41.60
C HIS A 753 -32.01 -0.01 -43.02
N PRO A 754 -30.99 0.18 -43.92
CA PRO A 754 -29.85 1.13 -44.02
C PRO A 754 -29.62 1.70 -45.47
N GLY A 755 -28.60 2.55 -45.67
CA GLY A 755 -28.05 2.82 -47.01
C GLY A 755 -26.89 3.83 -47.05
N ASN A 756 -25.70 3.36 -47.42
CA ASN A 756 -24.52 4.11 -47.86
C ASN A 756 -23.96 3.34 -49.09
N PRO A 757 -23.26 3.93 -50.10
CA PRO A 757 -21.87 4.40 -49.90
C PRO A 757 -21.31 5.52 -50.86
N SER A 758 -20.14 6.04 -50.43
CA SER A 758 -18.91 6.44 -51.18
C SER A 758 -18.76 7.75 -51.99
N ASN A 759 -17.89 8.62 -51.43
CA ASN A 759 -16.69 9.32 -51.96
C ASN A 759 -16.76 10.30 -53.15
N VAL A 760 -16.26 11.55 -52.92
CA VAL A 760 -14.98 12.13 -53.41
C VAL A 760 -14.80 13.57 -52.85
N THR A 761 -13.63 13.84 -52.27
CA THR A 761 -13.06 15.14 -51.78
C THR A 761 -12.12 15.73 -52.86
N PRO A 762 -11.25 16.78 -52.67
CA PRO A 762 -11.03 17.72 -51.54
C PRO A 762 -10.81 19.21 -51.95
N ALA A 763 -10.69 20.13 -50.98
CA ALA A 763 -9.46 20.93 -50.75
C ALA A 763 -9.65 22.11 -49.76
N ASP A 764 -8.58 22.29 -48.98
CA ASP A 764 -8.03 23.48 -48.31
C ASP A 764 -8.42 23.89 -46.88
N SER A 765 -7.52 23.44 -45.99
CA SER A 765 -7.17 23.83 -44.63
C SER A 765 -6.36 25.13 -44.54
N CYS A 766 -6.34 25.77 -43.36
CA CYS A 766 -5.06 26.16 -42.73
C CYS A 766 -5.15 26.55 -41.24
N HIS A 767 -4.03 26.32 -40.56
CA HIS A 767 -3.74 26.28 -39.14
C HIS A 767 -2.91 27.50 -38.66
N CYS A 768 -2.76 27.59 -37.33
CA CYS A 768 -1.54 27.91 -36.54
C CYS A 768 -1.30 29.32 -35.92
N SER A 769 -1.29 29.31 -34.57
CA SER A 769 -0.17 29.64 -33.64
C SER A 769 0.51 31.03 -33.64
N ARG A 770 0.72 31.60 -32.43
CA ARG A 770 2.03 32.15 -31.98
C ARG A 770 2.05 32.61 -30.50
N THR A 771 3.22 32.46 -29.89
CA THR A 771 3.67 32.85 -28.54
C THR A 771 4.43 34.22 -28.59
N PRO A 772 5.21 34.69 -27.57
CA PRO A 772 5.19 36.08 -27.08
C PRO A 772 6.44 36.91 -27.47
N ASP A 773 6.45 38.23 -27.25
CA ASP A 773 7.63 39.00 -26.78
C ASP A 773 7.41 40.52 -26.61
N ALA A 774 8.29 41.12 -25.80
CA ALA A 774 8.27 42.44 -25.18
C ALA A 774 8.68 43.66 -26.05
N PHE A 775 8.38 44.87 -25.55
CA PHE A 775 9.28 46.02 -25.25
C PHE A 775 8.79 47.47 -25.60
N ILE A 776 8.90 48.35 -24.57
CA ILE A 776 9.30 49.80 -24.53
C ILE A 776 8.28 50.95 -24.77
N SER A 777 7.93 51.61 -23.64
CA SER A 777 8.07 53.05 -23.25
C SER A 777 7.60 54.20 -24.15
N SER A 778 6.76 55.11 -23.62
CA SER A 778 7.19 56.45 -23.09
C SER A 778 6.05 57.45 -22.76
N PHE A 779 6.14 58.05 -21.55
CA PHE A 779 5.80 59.42 -21.05
C PHE A 779 4.46 60.13 -21.40
N ALA A 780 3.80 60.99 -20.59
CA ALA A 780 3.80 61.36 -19.16
C ALA A 780 2.74 62.46 -18.89
N HIS A 781 2.44 62.66 -17.58
CA HIS A 781 1.98 63.88 -16.87
C HIS A 781 0.52 64.05 -16.38
N HIS A 782 0.39 63.77 -15.07
CA HIS A 782 -0.16 64.56 -13.96
C HIS A 782 -1.56 65.19 -14.02
N SER A 783 -2.38 64.82 -13.03
CA SER A 783 -2.85 65.74 -11.98
C SER A 783 -3.19 64.98 -10.70
N SER A 784 -2.66 65.47 -9.58
CA SER A 784 -2.74 64.97 -8.21
C SER A 784 -3.93 65.55 -7.44
N CYS A 785 -4.54 64.77 -6.54
CA CYS A 785 -5.19 65.26 -5.32
C CYS A 785 -5.03 64.20 -4.21
N HIS A 786 -4.37 64.59 -3.11
CA HIS A 786 -4.12 63.80 -1.90
C HIS A 786 -5.38 63.71 -1.02
N PHE A 787 -5.62 62.57 -0.37
CA PHE A 787 -5.90 62.49 1.09
C PHE A 787 -5.61 61.08 1.64
N SER A 788 -4.65 61.04 2.56
CA SER A 788 -4.37 60.14 3.69
C SER A 788 -4.71 58.63 3.63
N ARG A 789 -3.67 57.80 3.48
CA ARG A 789 -3.63 56.39 3.89
C ARG A 789 -3.26 56.30 5.38
N SER A 790 -4.05 55.56 6.15
CA SER A 790 -3.64 55.07 7.48
C SER A 790 -3.01 53.68 7.32
N ASN A 791 -1.78 53.56 7.81
CA ASN A 791 -0.97 52.35 7.87
C ASN A 791 -1.48 51.41 8.97
N VAL A 792 -1.48 50.09 8.70
CA VAL A 792 -1.47 49.05 9.73
C VAL A 792 -0.02 48.54 9.84
N PRO A 793 0.60 48.50 11.03
CA PRO A 793 2.03 48.25 11.17
C PRO A 793 2.38 46.76 11.11
N VAL A 794 3.50 46.48 10.45
CA VAL A 794 4.27 45.23 10.54
C VAL A 794 5.30 45.45 11.64
N GLU A 795 5.24 44.69 12.74
CA GLU A 795 6.32 44.64 13.72
C GLU A 795 7.16 43.37 13.53
N THR A 796 8.36 43.58 12.98
CA THR A 796 9.50 42.67 13.06
C THR A 796 10.14 42.83 14.44
N THR A 797 10.25 41.77 15.23
CA THR A 797 11.08 41.79 16.44
C THR A 797 12.53 41.47 16.09
N ASP A 798 13.41 42.36 16.53
CA ASP A 798 14.85 42.37 16.34
C ASP A 798 15.58 41.09 16.82
N GLU A 799 16.63 40.75 16.07
CA GLU A 799 17.63 39.73 16.40
C GLU A 799 18.46 40.14 17.62
N ILE A 800 18.66 39.20 18.56
CA ILE A 800 19.76 39.25 19.54
C ILE A 800 20.51 37.92 19.47
N PRO A 801 21.82 37.89 19.17
CA PRO A 801 22.58 36.66 19.16
C PRO A 801 23.05 36.33 20.59
N PHE A 802 22.74 35.12 21.08
CA PHE A 802 23.35 34.59 22.30
C PHE A 802 24.22 33.37 21.99
N SER A 803 25.50 33.48 22.34
CA SER A 803 26.46 32.38 22.32
C SER A 803 26.23 31.46 23.51
N PHE A 804 26.19 30.15 23.26
CA PHE A 804 26.31 29.16 24.32
C PHE A 804 27.79 28.83 24.52
N SER A 805 28.31 29.26 25.66
CA SER A 805 29.55 28.75 26.24
C SER A 805 29.36 28.79 27.75
N ASP A 806 28.82 27.71 28.33
CA ASP A 806 29.50 27.11 29.48
C ASP A 806 28.95 25.75 29.90
N ARG A 807 29.92 24.94 30.31
CA ARG A 807 29.85 23.55 30.75
C ARG A 807 29.05 23.42 32.05
N LEU A 808 28.16 22.43 32.14
CA LEU A 808 27.87 21.79 33.43
C LEU A 808 27.80 20.26 33.27
N ARG A 809 28.65 19.63 34.07
CA ARG A 809 28.90 18.19 34.20
C ARG A 809 27.67 17.47 34.74
N ILE A 810 27.34 16.32 34.16
CA ILE A 810 26.50 15.31 34.80
C ILE A 810 27.44 14.24 35.37
N SER A 811 27.39 14.06 36.69
CA SER A 811 28.00 12.95 37.42
C SER A 811 27.03 11.78 37.39
N GLU A 812 27.56 10.60 37.09
CA GLU A 812 26.88 9.31 37.21
C GLU A 812 26.45 9.02 38.65
N LYS A 813 25.25 8.46 38.79
CA LYS A 813 24.98 7.24 39.57
C LYS A 813 23.69 6.58 39.09
#